data_AF-A0A445EQC9-F1
#
_entry.id   AF-A0A445EQC9-F1
#
_cell.length_a   1.000
_cell.length_b   1.000
_cell.length_c   1.000
_cell.angle_alpha   90.00
_cell.angle_beta   90.00
_cell.angle_gamma   90.00
#
_symmetry.space_group_name_H-M   'P 1'
#
loop_
_entity.id
_entity.type
_entity.pdbx_description
1 polymer ?
#
loop_
_entity_poly.entity_id
_entity_poly.type
_entity_poly.pdbx_seq_one_letter_code
_entity_poly.pdbx_strand_id
1 'polypeptide(L)'
;MCNWNGLTCSLDQEHAIGLNLSGSGISGSISVEFNHLSYLQTLDLSSNSLTGSIPSKLFKLQNLTTLLLYSNSLSGNIPLEIGNLKNLQVLRIGGNMLEGEIASSIVNLTKLTVLGLGYCNFNGSIPFRIGELKNLVSLDLQSNSFSGTIPEDIQGCEMLENFAASNNMLDGSIPSSIGSLKSLKILNLANNTLSGSIPKTLSHLSNLTYLNLLGNKLNGEIPSELNSLTQLQTLDLSENNLSGPIPLLNTKLQNLVSLVLSDNAFTGSIPSNLLDCSSIQQLDLSDNSFEGELPSNLDMLQNLTDLVLNNNSFVGSLPPEIGNITRLEGLFLFGNSFTGTIPVEIGRLHRLITIYLYDNQMSGTIPRELTNCTSLREIDFFGNHFTGPIPETIGKLKDLVVLHLRQNDLSGPVPPSMGYCKSLQILALADNSLSGSIPPTFGYLSELFKITLYNNSFEGPLPRSLLALKNLKIINFSHNSFSGPIPSTLGNSLNLSRLRLAYNNLTGAIPSEFSYLTELNFLDLSFNNLTGDVSPQLSNSHKIEHMLLSNNRFTGQLPPWLAILQTLGELDLSYNNFNGRVLSELGKCSNLLKLSLHHNNLSGEIPQEIGNLTCLNVLNLQSNSLSGSIPSMIRQCSKLYELRLSENFLTGSIPEELGDLAELQVILDLSKNRFTGEIPSSLGNLMKLERLNLSFNQLQGKVPSSLGKLTSLHVVNLSSNNLEGQIPSTFSGFPRSSFLKNEGLCGPPLVPCSTSRGKMQMQLSNMQVAAIIVAIVFTSTVICLVMIYIMLRIWCNWRKVSISSSDGGTAAKCANNNNNKTGNGGYWNMHMNSSSFGLIPSPDKKNNSMATTTAAICFFDIKQEGVDNTNK
;
A
#
# COMPACT_ATOMS: atom_id res chain seq x y z
N MET A 1 20.58 -66.94 -6.32
CA MET A 1 20.82 -65.53 -5.94
C MET A 1 20.36 -64.59 -7.04
N CYS A 2 20.65 -64.90 -8.31
CA CYS A 2 20.29 -64.07 -9.49
C CYS A 2 18.79 -63.84 -9.76
N ASN A 3 17.88 -64.41 -8.95
CA ASN A 3 16.44 -64.17 -9.06
C ASN A 3 15.94 -63.11 -8.06
N TRP A 4 16.84 -62.53 -7.26
CA TRP A 4 16.47 -61.48 -6.31
C TRP A 4 16.12 -60.20 -7.04
N ASN A 5 15.11 -59.50 -6.54
CA ASN A 5 14.70 -58.22 -7.11
C ASN A 5 15.89 -57.24 -7.11
N GLY A 6 16.08 -56.56 -8.23
CA GLY A 6 17.16 -55.59 -8.42
C GLY A 6 18.55 -56.16 -8.70
N LEU A 7 18.77 -57.48 -8.61
CA LEU A 7 20.08 -58.08 -8.85
C LEU A 7 20.24 -58.49 -10.31
N THR A 8 21.36 -58.09 -10.93
CA THR A 8 21.78 -58.54 -12.27
C THR A 8 23.06 -59.35 -12.14
N CYS A 9 23.08 -60.56 -12.71
CA CYS A 9 24.25 -61.45 -12.69
C CYS A 9 24.94 -61.53 -14.05
N SER A 10 26.20 -61.96 -14.05
CA SER A 10 26.97 -62.37 -15.22
C SER A 10 26.29 -63.53 -15.97
N LEU A 11 26.69 -63.76 -17.22
CA LEU A 11 26.14 -64.80 -18.10
C LEU A 11 26.28 -66.22 -17.51
N ASP A 12 27.35 -66.47 -16.75
CA ASP A 12 27.60 -67.72 -16.02
C ASP A 12 26.77 -67.85 -14.72
N GLN A 13 26.03 -66.79 -14.34
CA GLN A 13 25.25 -66.68 -13.10
C GLN A 13 26.06 -66.79 -11.80
N GLU A 14 27.40 -66.72 -11.87
CA GLU A 14 28.27 -66.88 -10.70
C GLU A 14 28.54 -65.54 -9.99
N HIS A 15 28.40 -64.41 -10.68
CA HIS A 15 28.81 -63.10 -10.17
C HIS A 15 27.68 -62.06 -10.30
N ALA A 16 27.48 -61.26 -9.26
CA ALA A 16 26.61 -60.09 -9.32
C ALA A 16 27.34 -58.92 -10.02
N ILE A 17 26.78 -58.44 -11.12
CA ILE A 17 27.33 -57.35 -11.94
C ILE A 17 26.49 -56.06 -11.84
N GLY A 18 25.25 -56.15 -11.37
CA GLY A 18 24.40 -54.98 -11.18
C GLY A 18 23.50 -55.12 -9.96
N LEU A 19 23.29 -54.01 -9.26
CA LEU A 19 22.28 -53.89 -8.22
C LEU A 19 21.49 -52.61 -8.45
N ASN A 20 20.19 -52.73 -8.69
CA ASN A 20 19.26 -51.62 -8.79
C ASN A 20 18.12 -51.79 -7.79
N LEU A 21 18.14 -50.97 -6.75
CA LEU A 21 17.11 -50.88 -5.72
C LEU A 21 16.53 -49.47 -5.66
N SER A 22 16.50 -48.76 -6.80
CA SER A 22 15.94 -47.42 -6.86
C SER A 22 14.47 -47.41 -6.46
N GLY A 23 14.00 -46.39 -5.72
CA GLY A 23 12.58 -46.24 -5.37
C GLY A 23 12.01 -47.33 -4.46
N SER A 24 12.85 -48.15 -3.83
CA SER A 24 12.42 -49.34 -3.09
C SER A 24 12.02 -49.05 -1.63
N GLY A 25 12.09 -47.80 -1.18
CA GLY A 25 11.76 -47.39 0.19
C GLY A 25 12.79 -47.85 1.23
N ILE A 26 14.03 -48.13 0.81
CA ILE A 26 15.09 -48.65 1.69
C ILE A 26 15.60 -47.52 2.59
N SER A 27 15.83 -47.84 3.86
CA SER A 27 16.37 -46.93 4.87
C SER A 27 17.59 -47.53 5.57
N GLY A 28 18.30 -46.70 6.35
CA GLY A 28 19.56 -47.08 7.00
C GLY A 28 20.78 -46.65 6.19
N SER A 29 21.96 -47.16 6.53
CA SER A 29 23.22 -46.76 5.91
C SER A 29 23.68 -47.71 4.80
N ILE A 30 24.50 -47.19 3.88
CA ILE A 30 25.18 -48.01 2.88
C ILE A 30 26.21 -48.89 3.60
N SER A 31 26.08 -50.21 3.47
CA SER A 31 26.96 -51.16 4.15
C SER A 31 28.39 -51.12 3.61
N VAL A 32 29.37 -51.27 4.49
CA VAL A 32 30.79 -51.40 4.10
C VAL A 32 31.07 -52.70 3.33
N GLU A 33 30.20 -53.71 3.47
CA GLU A 33 30.34 -55.05 2.90
C GLU A 33 30.14 -55.08 1.38
N PHE A 34 29.65 -53.99 0.77
CA PHE A 34 29.58 -53.84 -0.68
C PHE A 34 30.93 -54.03 -1.38
N ASN A 35 32.05 -53.80 -0.66
CA ASN A 35 33.40 -54.00 -1.17
C ASN A 35 33.71 -55.45 -1.58
N HIS A 36 32.94 -56.44 -1.13
CA HIS A 36 33.12 -57.85 -1.50
C HIS A 36 32.52 -58.19 -2.87
N LEU A 37 31.68 -57.33 -3.44
CA LEU A 37 31.07 -57.53 -4.77
C LEU A 37 32.03 -57.05 -5.89
N SER A 38 33.22 -57.64 -5.97
CA SER A 38 34.31 -57.17 -6.86
C SER A 38 33.97 -57.11 -8.36
N TYR A 39 32.94 -57.84 -8.80
CA TYR A 39 32.46 -57.86 -10.19
C TYR A 39 31.38 -56.82 -10.48
N LEU A 40 30.94 -56.04 -9.48
CA LEU A 40 29.85 -55.08 -9.62
C LEU A 40 30.23 -53.95 -10.58
N GLN A 41 29.39 -53.74 -11.58
CA GLN A 41 29.52 -52.72 -12.62
C GLN A 41 28.51 -51.60 -12.44
N THR A 42 27.31 -51.90 -11.93
CA THR A 42 26.25 -50.91 -11.68
C THR A 42 25.76 -51.02 -10.25
N LEU A 43 25.74 -49.89 -9.54
CA LEU A 43 25.09 -49.75 -8.25
C LEU A 43 24.13 -48.56 -8.28
N ASP A 44 22.84 -48.86 -8.20
CA ASP A 44 21.77 -47.88 -8.14
C ASP A 44 20.95 -48.08 -6.85
N LEU A 45 21.10 -47.13 -5.94
CA LEU A 45 20.39 -47.03 -4.68
C LEU A 45 19.59 -45.71 -4.59
N SER A 46 19.33 -45.08 -5.73
CA SER A 46 18.70 -43.76 -5.80
C SER A 46 17.25 -43.74 -5.30
N SER A 47 16.73 -42.56 -4.99
CA SER A 47 15.31 -42.36 -4.63
C SER A 47 14.85 -43.25 -3.46
N ASN A 48 15.63 -43.29 -2.38
CA ASN A 48 15.36 -44.05 -1.17
C ASN A 48 15.44 -43.13 0.06
N SER A 49 15.48 -43.71 1.26
CA SER A 49 15.64 -42.99 2.55
C SER A 49 16.95 -43.38 3.23
N LEU A 50 18.02 -43.60 2.45
CA LEU A 50 19.33 -43.96 2.98
C LEU A 50 19.97 -42.78 3.72
N THR A 51 20.65 -43.06 4.82
CA THR A 51 21.29 -42.08 5.71
C THR A 51 22.77 -42.42 5.94
N GLY A 52 23.50 -41.52 6.60
CA GLY A 52 24.92 -41.69 6.90
C GLY A 52 25.82 -41.40 5.70
N SER A 53 27.12 -41.69 5.86
CA SER A 53 28.13 -41.35 4.85
C SER A 53 28.33 -42.41 3.78
N ILE A 54 28.86 -41.97 2.63
CA ILE A 54 29.29 -42.88 1.56
C ILE A 54 30.55 -43.62 2.04
N PRO A 55 30.53 -44.96 2.19
CA PRO A 55 31.67 -45.68 2.72
C PRO A 55 32.86 -45.67 1.75
N SER A 56 34.05 -45.25 2.19
CA SER A 56 35.26 -45.23 1.33
C SER A 56 35.64 -46.60 0.77
N LYS A 57 35.27 -47.68 1.48
CA LYS A 57 35.45 -49.07 1.01
C LYS A 57 34.65 -49.38 -0.28
N LEU A 58 33.58 -48.65 -0.57
CA LEU A 58 32.82 -48.78 -1.82
C LEU A 58 33.70 -48.49 -3.04
N PHE A 59 34.68 -47.59 -2.88
CA PHE A 59 35.58 -47.17 -3.96
C PHE A 59 36.72 -48.15 -4.23
N LYS A 60 36.67 -49.37 -3.66
CA LYS A 60 37.53 -50.49 -4.04
C LYS A 60 36.97 -51.32 -5.22
N LEU A 61 35.72 -51.06 -5.63
CA LEU A 61 35.04 -51.79 -6.70
C LEU A 61 35.52 -51.35 -8.08
N GLN A 62 36.70 -51.83 -8.51
CA GLN A 62 37.37 -51.35 -9.73
C GLN A 62 36.58 -51.58 -11.04
N ASN A 63 35.61 -52.49 -11.04
CA ASN A 63 34.75 -52.77 -12.19
C ASN A 63 33.52 -51.83 -12.28
N LEU A 64 33.31 -50.96 -11.29
CA LEU A 64 32.15 -50.08 -11.24
C LEU A 64 32.21 -49.05 -12.38
N THR A 65 31.14 -49.00 -13.16
CA THR A 65 30.94 -48.08 -14.29
C THR A 65 29.84 -47.06 -14.00
N THR A 66 28.84 -47.45 -13.20
CA THR A 66 27.68 -46.60 -12.87
C THR A 66 27.44 -46.64 -11.37
N LEU A 67 27.44 -45.46 -10.74
CA LEU A 67 27.11 -45.26 -9.33
C LEU A 67 26.03 -44.19 -9.19
N LEU A 68 24.83 -44.61 -8.77
CA LEU A 68 23.66 -43.75 -8.58
C LEU A 68 23.20 -43.83 -7.12
N LEU A 69 23.39 -42.74 -6.39
CA LEU A 69 23.00 -42.59 -4.97
C LEU A 69 22.08 -41.38 -4.74
N TYR A 70 21.60 -40.75 -5.81
CA TYR A 70 20.87 -39.49 -5.73
C TYR A 70 19.50 -39.62 -5.04
N SER A 71 18.95 -38.51 -4.56
CA SER A 71 17.66 -38.45 -3.86
C SER A 71 17.58 -39.40 -2.67
N ASN A 72 18.46 -39.18 -1.69
CA ASN A 72 18.51 -39.88 -0.41
C ASN A 72 18.75 -38.85 0.72
N SER A 73 19.14 -39.31 1.90
CA SER A 73 19.53 -38.49 3.05
C SER A 73 20.98 -38.76 3.48
N LEU A 74 21.85 -39.06 2.51
CA LEU A 74 23.28 -39.30 2.76
C LEU A 74 23.98 -38.01 3.19
N SER A 75 24.97 -38.10 4.08
CA SER A 75 25.67 -36.95 4.67
C SER A 75 27.19 -37.14 4.71
N GLY A 76 27.92 -36.08 5.08
CA GLY A 76 29.38 -36.06 5.09
C GLY A 76 29.99 -35.87 3.70
N ASN A 77 31.31 -36.06 3.61
CA ASN A 77 32.08 -35.69 2.42
C ASN A 77 32.18 -36.84 1.41
N ILE A 78 32.52 -36.52 0.15
CA ILE A 78 32.95 -37.54 -0.83
C ILE A 78 34.36 -38.02 -0.44
N PRO A 79 34.57 -39.31 -0.13
CA PRO A 79 35.90 -39.82 0.18
C PRO A 79 36.89 -39.67 -0.99
N LEU A 80 38.14 -39.30 -0.71
CA LEU A 80 39.20 -39.11 -1.71
C LEU A 80 39.49 -40.40 -2.51
N GLU A 81 39.16 -41.57 -1.97
CA GLU A 81 39.30 -42.86 -2.64
C GLU A 81 38.39 -43.00 -3.87
N ILE A 82 37.44 -42.09 -4.10
CA ILE A 82 36.60 -42.08 -5.32
C ILE A 82 37.46 -42.16 -6.58
N GLY A 83 38.62 -41.50 -6.59
CA GLY A 83 39.56 -41.50 -7.71
C GLY A 83 40.20 -42.86 -8.05
N ASN A 84 39.94 -43.91 -7.26
CA ASN A 84 40.34 -45.29 -7.55
C ASN A 84 39.42 -45.99 -8.56
N LEU A 85 38.20 -45.49 -8.76
CA LEU A 85 37.21 -46.08 -9.67
C LEU A 85 37.50 -45.72 -11.14
N LYS A 86 38.64 -46.13 -11.69
CA LYS A 86 39.11 -45.75 -13.04
C LYS A 86 38.17 -46.14 -14.19
N ASN A 87 37.23 -47.05 -13.95
CA ASN A 87 36.23 -47.47 -14.93
C ASN A 87 34.90 -46.73 -14.84
N LEU A 88 34.74 -45.83 -13.86
CA LEU A 88 33.50 -45.10 -13.63
C LEU A 88 33.21 -44.16 -14.80
N GLN A 89 31.97 -44.25 -15.30
CA GLN A 89 31.42 -43.44 -16.38
C GLN A 89 30.32 -42.53 -15.86
N VAL A 90 29.46 -43.03 -14.98
CA VAL A 90 28.33 -42.26 -14.44
C VAL A 90 28.42 -42.20 -12.93
N LEU A 91 28.50 -40.98 -12.40
CA LEU A 91 28.39 -40.69 -10.98
C LEU A 91 27.26 -39.68 -10.75
N ARG A 92 26.17 -40.10 -10.09
CA ARG A 92 25.09 -39.20 -9.67
C ARG A 92 24.77 -39.41 -8.20
N ILE A 93 25.09 -38.42 -7.38
CA ILE A 93 24.92 -38.48 -5.91
C ILE A 93 24.19 -37.25 -5.36
N GLY A 94 23.64 -36.40 -6.24
CA GLY A 94 22.88 -35.20 -5.88
C GLY A 94 21.59 -35.44 -5.10
N GLY A 95 20.95 -34.41 -4.58
CA GLY A 95 19.72 -34.54 -3.77
C GLY A 95 19.98 -35.28 -2.45
N ASN A 96 21.06 -34.93 -1.77
CA ASN A 96 21.49 -35.49 -0.49
C ASN A 96 21.97 -34.36 0.44
N MET A 97 22.36 -34.69 1.67
CA MET A 97 22.99 -33.76 2.63
C MET A 97 24.53 -33.84 2.58
N LEU A 98 25.11 -34.19 1.43
CA LEU A 98 26.56 -34.30 1.26
C LEU A 98 27.21 -32.92 1.30
N GLU A 99 28.37 -32.81 1.95
CA GLU A 99 29.05 -31.55 2.22
C GLU A 99 30.55 -31.61 1.93
N GLY A 100 31.24 -30.48 2.15
CA GLY A 100 32.67 -30.34 1.91
C GLY A 100 33.02 -30.08 0.44
N GLU A 101 34.32 -30.11 0.13
CA GLU A 101 34.81 -29.82 -1.22
C GLU A 101 34.71 -31.03 -2.15
N ILE A 102 34.62 -30.79 -3.46
CA ILE A 102 34.79 -31.86 -4.45
C ILE A 102 36.19 -32.47 -4.27
N ALA A 103 36.25 -33.77 -4.02
CA ALA A 103 37.49 -34.52 -3.90
C ALA A 103 38.41 -34.25 -5.10
N SER A 104 39.62 -33.73 -4.88
CA SER A 104 40.57 -33.41 -5.96
C SER A 104 40.94 -34.62 -6.82
N SER A 105 40.80 -35.84 -6.28
CA SER A 105 40.99 -37.10 -6.98
C SER A 105 39.89 -37.43 -8.01
N ILE A 106 38.79 -36.68 -8.06
CA ILE A 106 37.71 -36.84 -9.05
C ILE A 106 38.24 -36.72 -10.48
N VAL A 107 39.26 -35.88 -10.70
CA VAL A 107 39.89 -35.66 -12.01
C VAL A 107 40.61 -36.90 -12.54
N ASN A 108 40.86 -37.89 -11.68
CA ASN A 108 41.46 -39.15 -12.08
C ASN A 108 40.47 -40.12 -12.76
N LEU A 109 39.18 -39.78 -12.81
CA LEU A 109 38.11 -40.58 -13.42
C LEU A 109 38.01 -40.28 -14.92
N THR A 110 39.06 -40.54 -15.69
CA THR A 110 39.16 -40.10 -17.09
C THR A 110 38.11 -40.73 -18.04
N LYS A 111 37.38 -41.77 -17.61
CA LYS A 111 36.25 -42.37 -18.35
C LYS A 111 34.89 -41.75 -17.99
N LEU A 112 34.84 -40.79 -17.06
CA LEU A 112 33.61 -40.20 -16.59
C LEU A 112 32.92 -39.40 -17.70
N THR A 113 31.65 -39.70 -17.92
CA THR A 113 30.75 -39.04 -18.87
C THR A 113 29.70 -38.20 -18.16
N VAL A 114 29.30 -38.57 -16.94
CA VAL A 114 28.31 -37.82 -16.15
C VAL A 114 28.81 -37.64 -14.73
N LEU A 115 28.89 -36.39 -14.30
CA LEU A 115 29.13 -35.98 -12.92
C LEU A 115 27.95 -35.14 -12.42
N GLY A 116 27.09 -35.74 -11.60
CA GLY A 116 25.91 -35.11 -11.02
C GLY A 116 25.99 -34.98 -9.50
N LEU A 117 26.28 -33.77 -9.04
CA LEU A 117 26.46 -33.37 -7.64
C LEU A 117 25.44 -32.31 -7.17
N GLY A 118 24.46 -31.97 -8.00
CA GLY A 118 23.49 -30.92 -7.70
C GLY A 118 22.58 -31.21 -6.48
N TYR A 119 22.02 -30.15 -5.88
CA TYR A 119 21.12 -30.22 -4.72
C TYR A 119 21.75 -30.90 -3.50
N CYS A 120 22.91 -30.41 -3.08
CA CYS A 120 23.66 -30.86 -1.91
C CYS A 120 24.17 -29.63 -1.12
N ASN A 121 25.08 -29.85 -0.16
CA ASN A 121 25.72 -28.82 0.66
C ASN A 121 27.23 -28.69 0.32
N PHE A 122 27.64 -29.00 -0.92
CA PHE A 122 29.06 -28.92 -1.30
C PHE A 122 29.56 -27.48 -1.29
N ASN A 123 30.82 -27.29 -0.91
CA ASN A 123 31.49 -25.99 -0.88
C ASN A 123 32.85 -26.03 -1.59
N GLY A 124 33.64 -24.97 -1.46
CA GLY A 124 34.93 -24.84 -2.14
C GLY A 124 34.77 -24.56 -3.63
N SER A 125 35.85 -24.73 -4.39
CA SER A 125 35.89 -24.38 -5.81
C SER A 125 35.71 -25.59 -6.74
N ILE A 126 35.30 -25.31 -7.97
CA ILE A 126 35.35 -26.30 -9.05
C ILE A 126 36.83 -26.69 -9.26
N PRO A 127 37.18 -27.98 -9.25
CA PRO A 127 38.58 -28.41 -9.36
C PRO A 127 39.27 -27.83 -10.60
N PHE A 128 40.42 -27.17 -10.42
CA PHE A 128 41.09 -26.48 -11.54
C PHE A 128 41.52 -27.41 -12.68
N ARG A 129 41.66 -28.72 -12.45
CA ARG A 129 41.97 -29.72 -13.50
C ARG A 129 40.75 -30.46 -14.02
N ILE A 130 39.56 -29.86 -13.92
CA ILE A 130 38.33 -30.51 -14.39
C ILE A 130 38.41 -30.89 -15.88
N GLY A 131 39.18 -30.13 -16.68
CA GLY A 131 39.46 -30.39 -18.09
C GLY A 131 40.15 -31.72 -18.41
N GLU A 132 40.70 -32.43 -17.42
CA GLU A 132 41.24 -33.79 -17.61
C GLU A 132 40.14 -34.83 -17.86
N LEU A 133 38.88 -34.50 -17.53
CA LEU A 133 37.71 -35.34 -17.78
C LEU A 133 37.22 -35.18 -19.23
N LYS A 134 38.05 -35.55 -20.20
CA LYS A 134 37.82 -35.32 -21.65
C LYS A 134 36.54 -35.96 -22.21
N ASN A 135 36.04 -37.01 -21.56
CA ASN A 135 34.83 -37.72 -21.95
C ASN A 135 33.56 -37.17 -21.28
N LEU A 136 33.68 -36.11 -20.46
CA LEU A 136 32.56 -35.59 -19.70
C LEU A 136 31.54 -34.95 -20.64
N VAL A 137 30.30 -35.44 -20.57
CA VAL A 137 29.14 -35.00 -21.35
C VAL A 137 28.21 -34.13 -20.50
N SER A 138 28.08 -34.44 -19.20
CA SER A 138 27.23 -33.67 -18.29
C SER A 138 27.95 -33.38 -16.98
N LEU A 139 28.00 -32.10 -16.62
CA LEU A 139 28.47 -31.58 -15.35
C LEU A 139 27.33 -30.81 -14.68
N ASP A 140 26.79 -31.39 -13.60
CA ASP A 140 25.69 -30.81 -12.83
C ASP A 140 26.15 -30.58 -11.38
N LEU A 141 26.27 -29.30 -11.02
CA LEU A 141 26.74 -28.78 -9.74
C LEU A 141 25.71 -27.85 -9.07
N GLN A 142 24.50 -27.77 -9.61
CA GLN A 142 23.52 -26.74 -9.24
C GLN A 142 23.06 -26.85 -7.78
N SER A 143 22.61 -25.74 -7.18
CA SER A 143 22.06 -25.69 -5.82
C SER A 143 23.01 -26.30 -4.78
N ASN A 144 24.16 -25.65 -4.62
CA ASN A 144 25.21 -25.97 -3.65
C ASN A 144 25.77 -24.64 -3.09
N SER A 145 26.95 -24.70 -2.46
CA SER A 145 27.70 -23.56 -1.94
C SER A 145 29.09 -23.43 -2.61
N PHE A 146 29.20 -23.84 -3.89
CA PHE A 146 30.46 -23.70 -4.63
C PHE A 146 30.85 -22.23 -4.79
N SER A 147 32.13 -21.91 -4.56
CA SER A 147 32.68 -20.55 -4.63
C SER A 147 33.95 -20.49 -5.49
N GLY A 148 34.47 -19.29 -5.70
CA GLY A 148 35.60 -19.06 -6.59
C GLY A 148 35.22 -19.07 -8.07
N THR A 149 36.24 -18.97 -8.92
CA THR A 149 36.04 -18.79 -10.37
C THR A 149 35.77 -20.09 -11.10
N ILE A 150 35.05 -20.03 -12.21
CA ILE A 150 34.99 -21.15 -13.17
C ILE A 150 36.40 -21.34 -13.78
N PRO A 151 37.03 -22.52 -13.68
CA PRO A 151 38.40 -22.73 -14.15
C PRO A 151 38.52 -22.65 -15.68
N GLU A 152 39.56 -21.97 -16.18
CA GLU A 152 39.85 -21.87 -17.61
C GLU A 152 40.11 -23.25 -18.25
N ASP A 153 40.68 -24.20 -17.50
CA ASP A 153 40.90 -25.59 -17.90
C ASP A 153 39.62 -26.33 -18.32
N ILE A 154 38.41 -25.83 -18.01
CA ILE A 154 37.15 -26.45 -18.42
C ILE A 154 37.08 -26.71 -19.94
N GLN A 155 37.81 -25.95 -20.75
CA GLN A 155 37.96 -26.16 -22.20
C GLN A 155 38.40 -27.58 -22.59
N GLY A 156 39.06 -28.33 -21.70
CA GLY A 156 39.47 -29.72 -21.95
C GLY A 156 38.32 -30.72 -22.01
N CYS A 157 37.13 -30.36 -21.49
CA CYS A 157 35.92 -31.17 -21.52
C CYS A 157 35.21 -31.06 -22.88
N GLU A 158 35.87 -31.37 -23.99
CA GLU A 158 35.38 -31.10 -25.36
C GLU A 158 34.03 -31.77 -25.70
N MET A 159 33.67 -32.85 -25.00
CA MET A 159 32.40 -33.58 -25.16
C MET A 159 31.24 -33.00 -24.33
N LEU A 160 31.48 -31.93 -23.56
CA LEU A 160 30.48 -31.41 -22.62
C LEU A 160 29.28 -30.84 -23.37
N GLU A 161 28.11 -31.42 -23.13
CA GLU A 161 26.82 -30.99 -23.67
C GLU A 161 25.99 -30.21 -22.64
N ASN A 162 26.13 -30.53 -21.35
CA ASN A 162 25.40 -29.88 -20.27
C ASN A 162 26.36 -29.40 -19.17
N PHE A 163 26.37 -28.09 -18.94
CA PHE A 163 27.03 -27.49 -17.79
C PHE A 163 26.01 -26.69 -16.97
N ALA A 164 25.61 -27.25 -15.83
CA ALA A 164 24.68 -26.63 -14.89
C ALA A 164 25.39 -26.39 -13.55
N ALA A 165 25.48 -25.12 -13.14
CA ALA A 165 26.09 -24.71 -11.88
C ALA A 165 25.30 -23.56 -11.22
N SER A 166 24.00 -23.48 -11.50
CA SER A 166 23.13 -22.43 -10.95
C SER A 166 22.95 -22.52 -9.44
N ASN A 167 22.54 -21.43 -8.79
CA ASN A 167 22.34 -21.35 -7.34
C ASN A 167 23.59 -21.77 -6.56
N ASN A 168 24.67 -21.02 -6.74
CA ASN A 168 25.96 -21.20 -6.06
C ASN A 168 26.54 -19.82 -5.69
N MET A 169 27.79 -19.78 -5.24
CA MET A 169 28.54 -18.56 -4.93
C MET A 169 29.74 -18.38 -5.88
N LEU A 170 29.64 -18.87 -7.13
CA LEU A 170 30.73 -18.72 -8.11
C LEU A 170 30.96 -17.23 -8.40
N ASP A 171 32.22 -16.84 -8.51
CA ASP A 171 32.64 -15.44 -8.66
C ASP A 171 33.61 -15.25 -9.83
N GLY A 172 34.14 -14.02 -9.96
CA GLY A 172 34.99 -13.64 -11.09
C GLY A 172 34.19 -13.52 -12.40
N SER A 173 34.89 -13.52 -13.53
CA SER A 173 34.27 -13.43 -14.85
C SER A 173 33.96 -14.79 -15.45
N ILE A 174 32.97 -14.85 -16.35
CA ILE A 174 32.76 -16.04 -17.18
C ILE A 174 34.01 -16.23 -18.06
N PRO A 175 34.74 -17.36 -17.94
CA PRO A 175 35.99 -17.55 -18.66
C PRO A 175 35.75 -17.69 -20.16
N SER A 176 36.61 -17.07 -20.96
CA SER A 176 36.47 -17.10 -22.42
C SER A 176 36.64 -18.51 -23.00
N SER A 177 37.32 -19.40 -22.27
CA SER A 177 37.57 -20.80 -22.65
C SER A 177 36.30 -21.66 -22.73
N ILE A 178 35.20 -21.26 -22.09
CA ILE A 178 33.89 -21.94 -22.26
C ILE A 178 33.50 -21.94 -23.75
N GLY A 179 33.85 -20.91 -24.51
CA GLY A 179 33.60 -20.85 -25.96
C GLY A 179 34.27 -21.95 -26.79
N SER A 180 35.20 -22.72 -26.22
CA SER A 180 35.83 -23.88 -26.88
C SER A 180 34.94 -25.14 -26.83
N LEU A 181 33.92 -25.18 -25.98
CA LEU A 181 33.06 -26.35 -25.73
C LEU A 181 31.98 -26.51 -26.82
N LYS A 182 32.38 -26.81 -28.06
CA LYS A 182 31.48 -26.82 -29.23
C LYS A 182 30.28 -27.80 -29.13
N SER A 183 30.37 -28.80 -28.26
CA SER A 183 29.29 -29.76 -27.99
C SER A 183 28.20 -29.21 -27.08
N LEU A 184 28.43 -28.07 -26.41
CA LEU A 184 27.57 -27.54 -25.35
C LEU A 184 26.19 -27.15 -25.90
N LYS A 185 25.15 -27.67 -25.26
CA LYS A 185 23.73 -27.43 -25.54
C LYS A 185 23.09 -26.61 -24.43
N ILE A 186 23.47 -26.88 -23.18
CA ILE A 186 22.92 -26.23 -21.99
C ILE A 186 24.06 -25.60 -21.20
N LEU A 187 23.99 -24.29 -21.00
CA LEU A 187 24.82 -23.54 -20.08
C LEU A 187 23.92 -22.80 -19.08
N ASN A 188 23.91 -23.27 -17.83
CA ASN A 188 23.12 -22.66 -16.77
C ASN A 188 24.02 -22.24 -15.60
N LEU A 189 24.23 -20.93 -15.48
CA LEU A 189 25.05 -20.30 -14.43
C LEU A 189 24.23 -19.32 -13.56
N ALA A 190 22.90 -19.45 -13.59
CA ALA A 190 21.98 -18.58 -12.88
C ALA A 190 22.28 -18.47 -11.37
N ASN A 191 21.95 -17.34 -10.74
CA ASN A 191 22.04 -17.11 -9.30
C ASN A 191 23.42 -17.45 -8.73
N ASN A 192 24.41 -16.67 -9.16
CA ASN A 192 25.78 -16.71 -8.70
C ASN A 192 26.27 -15.27 -8.43
N THR A 193 27.58 -15.09 -8.24
CA THR A 193 28.20 -13.77 -8.09
C THR A 193 29.13 -13.41 -9.24
N LEU A 194 28.89 -14.01 -10.41
CA LEU A 194 29.70 -13.79 -11.62
C LEU A 194 29.63 -12.32 -12.04
N SER A 195 30.73 -11.78 -12.54
CA SER A 195 30.91 -10.36 -12.83
C SER A 195 31.65 -10.13 -14.16
N GLY A 196 31.81 -8.88 -14.56
CA GLY A 196 32.41 -8.55 -15.84
C GLY A 196 31.44 -8.76 -17.01
N SER A 197 31.95 -8.65 -18.24
CA SER A 197 31.12 -8.73 -19.44
C SER A 197 30.89 -10.15 -19.91
N ILE A 198 29.78 -10.34 -20.63
CA ILE A 198 29.48 -11.61 -21.31
C ILE A 198 30.56 -11.85 -22.38
N PRO A 199 31.31 -12.96 -22.35
CA PRO A 199 32.38 -13.20 -23.32
C PRO A 199 31.84 -13.40 -24.73
N LYS A 200 32.41 -12.67 -25.69
CA LYS A 200 32.07 -12.81 -27.12
C LYS A 200 32.31 -14.22 -27.64
N THR A 201 33.23 -14.97 -27.04
CA THR A 201 33.56 -16.36 -27.42
C THR A 201 32.42 -17.34 -27.18
N LEU A 202 31.42 -16.99 -26.36
CA LEU A 202 30.20 -17.81 -26.23
C LEU A 202 29.45 -17.96 -27.57
N SER A 203 29.65 -17.04 -28.52
CA SER A 203 29.13 -17.12 -29.90
C SER A 203 29.63 -18.34 -30.70
N HIS A 204 30.71 -19.00 -30.25
CA HIS A 204 31.26 -20.19 -30.90
C HIS A 204 30.51 -21.49 -30.56
N LEU A 205 29.59 -21.43 -29.58
CA LEU A 205 28.82 -22.58 -29.10
C LEU A 205 27.63 -22.88 -30.03
N SER A 206 27.91 -23.32 -31.25
CA SER A 206 26.88 -23.45 -32.31
C SER A 206 25.72 -24.40 -31.99
N ASN A 207 25.88 -25.30 -31.01
CA ASN A 207 24.85 -26.24 -30.57
C ASN A 207 24.05 -25.76 -29.35
N LEU A 208 24.34 -24.57 -28.83
CA LEU A 208 23.71 -24.06 -27.61
C LEU A 208 22.22 -23.79 -27.84
N THR A 209 21.39 -24.44 -27.04
CA THR A 209 19.92 -24.29 -27.04
C THR A 209 19.43 -23.51 -25.82
N TYR A 210 20.16 -23.56 -24.72
CA TYR A 210 19.78 -22.93 -23.46
C TYR A 210 20.97 -22.18 -22.85
N LEU A 211 20.83 -20.86 -22.72
CA LEU A 211 21.78 -19.98 -22.02
C LEU A 211 21.05 -19.23 -20.91
N ASN A 212 21.40 -19.54 -19.66
CA ASN A 212 20.84 -18.85 -18.50
C ASN A 212 21.95 -18.30 -17.61
N LEU A 213 21.97 -16.97 -17.47
CA LEU A 213 22.89 -16.18 -16.65
C LEU A 213 22.15 -15.29 -15.63
N LEU A 214 20.86 -15.55 -15.38
CA LEU A 214 20.00 -14.88 -14.40
C LEU A 214 20.74 -14.59 -13.08
N GLY A 215 20.46 -13.46 -12.42
CA GLY A 215 20.81 -13.27 -11.00
C GLY A 215 22.32 -13.27 -10.77
N ASN A 216 23.05 -12.46 -11.51
CA ASN A 216 24.51 -12.30 -11.40
C ASN A 216 24.88 -10.80 -11.33
N LYS A 217 26.17 -10.49 -11.35
CA LYS A 217 26.72 -9.12 -11.38
C LYS A 217 27.35 -8.79 -12.73
N LEU A 218 26.85 -9.40 -13.81
CA LEU A 218 27.39 -9.17 -15.16
C LEU A 218 27.11 -7.73 -15.60
N ASN A 219 28.02 -7.15 -16.37
CA ASN A 219 27.94 -5.76 -16.80
C ASN A 219 28.39 -5.57 -18.26
N GLY A 220 28.32 -4.34 -18.75
CA GLY A 220 28.59 -4.03 -20.16
C GLY A 220 27.39 -4.38 -21.05
N GLU A 221 27.62 -4.50 -22.36
CA GLU A 221 26.58 -4.75 -23.36
C GLU A 221 26.46 -6.24 -23.71
N ILE A 222 25.30 -6.66 -24.24
CA ILE A 222 25.14 -7.98 -24.84
C ILE A 222 25.98 -8.03 -26.13
N PRO A 223 26.93 -8.97 -26.28
CA PRO A 223 27.72 -9.08 -27.50
C PRO A 223 26.87 -9.40 -28.73
N SER A 224 26.97 -8.56 -29.76
CA SER A 224 26.29 -8.79 -31.05
C SER A 224 26.68 -10.11 -31.73
N GLU A 225 27.84 -10.67 -31.37
CA GLU A 225 28.32 -11.96 -31.85
C GLU A 225 27.41 -13.12 -31.42
N LEU A 226 26.65 -13.01 -30.31
CA LEU A 226 25.71 -14.05 -29.86
C LEU A 226 24.60 -14.35 -30.88
N ASN A 227 24.38 -13.47 -31.86
CA ASN A 227 23.47 -13.71 -32.97
C ASN A 227 23.88 -14.90 -33.88
N SER A 228 25.08 -15.46 -33.71
CA SER A 228 25.50 -16.69 -34.41
C SER A 228 24.87 -17.96 -33.83
N LEU A 229 24.25 -17.91 -32.65
CA LEU A 229 23.72 -19.06 -31.92
C LEU A 229 22.37 -19.53 -32.48
N THR A 230 22.36 -19.99 -33.74
CA THR A 230 21.12 -20.33 -34.48
C THR A 230 20.24 -21.42 -33.84
N GLN A 231 20.77 -22.23 -32.92
CA GLN A 231 20.03 -23.27 -32.20
C GLN A 231 19.43 -22.78 -30.88
N LEU A 232 19.70 -21.53 -30.48
CA LEU A 232 19.29 -20.99 -29.18
C LEU A 232 17.78 -20.89 -29.09
N GLN A 233 17.22 -21.47 -28.03
CA GLN A 233 15.79 -21.49 -27.72
C GLN A 233 15.47 -20.63 -26.51
N THR A 234 16.35 -20.60 -25.51
CA THR A 234 16.17 -19.79 -24.31
C THR A 234 17.43 -18.95 -24.06
N LEU A 235 17.22 -17.65 -23.92
CA LEU A 235 18.21 -16.70 -23.46
C LEU A 235 17.64 -15.94 -22.26
N ASP A 236 18.20 -16.20 -21.08
CA ASP A 236 17.85 -15.51 -19.85
C ASP A 236 19.08 -14.81 -19.29
N LEU A 237 19.02 -13.47 -19.27
CA LEU A 237 20.06 -12.57 -18.78
C LEU A 237 19.53 -11.65 -17.67
N SER A 238 18.36 -11.97 -17.10
CA SER A 238 17.68 -11.10 -16.14
C SER A 238 18.43 -10.96 -14.82
N GLU A 239 18.05 -9.96 -14.00
CA GLU A 239 18.66 -9.68 -12.70
C GLU A 239 20.20 -9.55 -12.79
N ASN A 240 20.66 -8.62 -13.62
CA ASN A 240 22.08 -8.32 -13.82
C ASN A 240 22.31 -6.81 -13.90
N ASN A 241 23.53 -6.38 -14.18
CA ASN A 241 23.90 -4.97 -14.36
C ASN A 241 24.30 -4.68 -15.82
N LEU A 242 23.66 -5.37 -16.78
CA LEU A 242 23.89 -5.19 -18.22
C LEU A 242 23.28 -3.88 -18.71
N SER A 243 23.82 -3.34 -19.79
CA SER A 243 23.50 -2.00 -20.29
C SER A 243 23.57 -1.92 -21.81
N GLY A 244 23.29 -0.74 -22.36
CA GLY A 244 23.27 -0.50 -23.80
C GLY A 244 21.96 -0.97 -24.46
N PRO A 245 21.84 -0.87 -25.78
CA PRO A 245 20.66 -1.34 -26.50
C PRO A 245 20.65 -2.85 -26.68
N ILE A 246 19.46 -3.42 -26.93
CA ILE A 246 19.37 -4.80 -27.42
C ILE A 246 20.16 -4.88 -28.73
N PRO A 247 21.23 -5.69 -28.81
CA PRO A 247 21.99 -5.83 -30.04
C PRO A 247 21.05 -6.37 -31.13
N LEU A 248 21.34 -6.08 -32.39
CA LEU A 248 20.50 -6.49 -33.53
C LEU A 248 20.28 -8.03 -33.56
N LEU A 249 19.27 -8.52 -32.84
CA LEU A 249 18.76 -9.89 -32.87
C LEU A 249 18.13 -10.04 -34.25
N ASN A 250 18.92 -10.59 -35.18
CA ASN A 250 18.60 -10.64 -36.59
C ASN A 250 17.85 -11.94 -36.94
N THR A 251 17.51 -12.10 -38.23
CA THR A 251 16.82 -13.28 -38.80
C THR A 251 17.50 -14.64 -38.57
N LYS A 252 18.62 -14.73 -37.83
CA LYS A 252 19.37 -15.97 -37.58
C LYS A 252 18.88 -16.74 -36.34
N LEU A 253 18.31 -16.07 -35.35
CA LEU A 253 17.84 -16.71 -34.10
C LEU A 253 16.39 -17.24 -34.24
N GLN A 254 16.11 -17.97 -35.32
CA GLN A 254 14.75 -18.43 -35.66
C GLN A 254 14.19 -19.52 -34.74
N ASN A 255 15.00 -20.03 -33.80
CA ASN A 255 14.59 -21.02 -32.82
C ASN A 255 14.34 -20.41 -31.43
N LEU A 256 14.56 -19.09 -31.25
CA LEU A 256 14.44 -18.43 -29.96
C LEU A 256 12.98 -18.40 -29.52
N VAL A 257 12.67 -19.09 -28.42
CA VAL A 257 11.33 -19.22 -27.85
C VAL A 257 11.14 -18.25 -26.69
N SER A 258 12.16 -18.08 -25.84
CA SER A 258 12.10 -17.21 -24.67
C SER A 258 13.32 -16.29 -24.62
N LEU A 259 13.05 -14.99 -24.56
CA LEU A 259 14.03 -13.94 -24.36
C LEU A 259 13.66 -13.15 -23.10
N VAL A 260 14.47 -13.27 -22.05
CA VAL A 260 14.24 -12.63 -20.75
C VAL A 260 15.44 -11.76 -20.40
N LEU A 261 15.22 -10.45 -20.38
CA LEU A 261 16.23 -9.40 -20.15
C LEU A 261 15.86 -8.49 -18.97
N SER A 262 14.88 -8.89 -18.16
CA SER A 262 14.31 -8.07 -17.08
C SER A 262 15.32 -7.72 -15.99
N ASP A 263 15.04 -6.66 -15.22
CA ASP A 263 15.87 -6.17 -14.10
C ASP A 263 17.35 -5.99 -14.50
N ASN A 264 17.58 -5.00 -15.36
CA ASN A 264 18.89 -4.60 -15.88
C ASN A 264 18.92 -3.07 -16.14
N ALA A 265 19.97 -2.57 -16.80
CA ALA A 265 20.10 -1.17 -17.20
C ALA A 265 20.10 -1.00 -18.74
N PHE A 266 19.34 -1.82 -19.47
CA PHE A 266 19.22 -1.71 -20.92
C PHE A 266 18.49 -0.43 -21.34
N THR A 267 18.84 0.09 -22.51
CA THR A 267 18.38 1.38 -23.06
C THR A 267 17.95 1.25 -24.52
N GLY A 268 17.50 2.33 -25.15
CA GLY A 268 17.08 2.35 -26.56
C GLY A 268 15.71 1.72 -26.79
N SER A 269 15.32 1.52 -28.04
CA SER A 269 14.01 0.97 -28.41
C SER A 269 14.06 -0.51 -28.75
N ILE A 270 12.88 -1.15 -28.82
CA ILE A 270 12.74 -2.51 -29.35
C ILE A 270 13.20 -2.50 -30.83
N PRO A 271 14.26 -3.25 -31.20
CA PRO A 271 14.79 -3.20 -32.56
C PRO A 271 13.85 -3.94 -33.52
N SER A 272 13.56 -3.35 -34.70
CA SER A 272 12.63 -3.93 -35.69
C SER A 272 12.98 -5.36 -36.11
N ASN A 273 14.28 -5.70 -36.14
CA ASN A 273 14.75 -7.03 -36.55
C ASN A 273 14.44 -8.12 -35.51
N LEU A 274 14.24 -7.77 -34.23
CA LEU A 274 13.80 -8.72 -33.21
C LEU A 274 12.43 -9.31 -33.57
N LEU A 275 11.61 -8.54 -34.31
CA LEU A 275 10.28 -8.93 -34.72
C LEU A 275 10.29 -9.99 -35.84
N ASP A 276 11.44 -10.22 -36.48
CA ASP A 276 11.62 -11.31 -37.44
C ASP A 276 11.76 -12.69 -36.75
N CYS A 277 12.00 -12.73 -35.43
CA CYS A 277 12.11 -13.96 -34.64
C CYS A 277 10.72 -14.54 -34.32
N SER A 278 10.01 -15.01 -35.35
CA SER A 278 8.62 -15.48 -35.23
C SER A 278 8.41 -16.67 -34.27
N SER A 279 9.48 -17.32 -33.81
CA SER A 279 9.43 -18.42 -32.83
C SER A 279 9.18 -17.96 -31.39
N ILE A 280 9.40 -16.68 -31.08
CA ILE A 280 9.29 -16.15 -29.72
C ILE A 280 7.88 -16.34 -29.18
N GLN A 281 7.79 -16.95 -28.01
CA GLN A 281 6.59 -17.12 -27.20
C GLN A 281 6.61 -16.18 -26.00
N GLN A 282 7.77 -15.98 -25.37
CA GLN A 282 7.93 -15.09 -24.24
C GLN A 282 8.96 -14.01 -24.55
N LEU A 283 8.55 -12.75 -24.44
CA LEU A 283 9.41 -11.58 -24.52
C LEU A 283 9.27 -10.78 -23.23
N ASP A 284 10.30 -10.81 -22.38
CA ASP A 284 10.35 -10.06 -21.14
C ASP A 284 11.53 -9.07 -21.15
N LEU A 285 11.18 -7.79 -21.17
CA LEU A 285 12.07 -6.64 -21.15
C LEU A 285 11.80 -5.73 -19.94
N SER A 286 11.10 -6.22 -18.91
CA SER A 286 10.64 -5.38 -17.79
C SER A 286 11.79 -4.79 -16.97
N ASP A 287 11.50 -3.76 -16.16
CA ASP A 287 12.42 -3.24 -15.15
C ASP A 287 13.78 -2.85 -15.76
N ASN A 288 13.72 -1.98 -16.76
CA ASN A 288 14.87 -1.48 -17.52
C ASN A 288 14.68 0.02 -17.83
N SER A 289 15.52 0.56 -18.72
CA SER A 289 15.42 1.94 -19.22
C SER A 289 15.13 1.99 -20.73
N PHE A 290 14.38 1.02 -21.27
CA PHE A 290 13.96 1.04 -22.66
C PHE A 290 13.02 2.22 -22.95
N GLU A 291 13.13 2.79 -24.14
CA GLU A 291 12.42 3.99 -24.59
C GLU A 291 11.86 3.82 -26.01
N GLY A 292 11.17 4.86 -26.51
CA GLY A 292 10.57 4.85 -27.84
C GLY A 292 9.19 4.19 -27.87
N GLU A 293 8.65 4.02 -29.09
CA GLU A 293 7.29 3.49 -29.31
C GLU A 293 7.31 1.98 -29.56
N LEU A 294 6.18 1.32 -29.32
CA LEU A 294 5.98 -0.07 -29.77
C LEU A 294 5.95 -0.11 -31.31
N PRO A 295 6.77 -0.96 -31.95
CA PRO A 295 6.77 -1.06 -33.41
C PRO A 295 5.42 -1.53 -33.97
N SER A 296 4.99 -0.94 -35.09
CA SER A 296 3.70 -1.29 -35.72
C SER A 296 3.67 -2.72 -36.28
N ASN A 297 4.83 -3.31 -36.58
CA ASN A 297 4.95 -4.70 -37.06
C ASN A 297 5.18 -5.71 -35.92
N LEU A 298 4.80 -5.38 -34.69
CA LEU A 298 4.88 -6.29 -33.54
C LEU A 298 4.10 -7.59 -33.76
N ASP A 299 3.08 -7.55 -34.63
CA ASP A 299 2.29 -8.72 -35.02
C ASP A 299 3.05 -9.77 -35.82
N MET A 300 4.30 -9.51 -36.23
CA MET A 300 5.16 -10.55 -36.79
C MET A 300 5.48 -11.68 -35.79
N LEU A 301 5.38 -11.40 -34.48
CA LEU A 301 5.56 -12.37 -33.39
C LEU A 301 4.29 -13.22 -33.17
N GLN A 302 3.86 -13.98 -34.18
CA GLN A 302 2.61 -14.76 -34.18
C GLN A 302 2.53 -15.90 -33.14
N ASN A 303 3.66 -16.26 -32.52
CA ASN A 303 3.72 -17.27 -31.46
C ASN A 303 3.73 -16.68 -30.04
N LEU A 304 3.77 -15.35 -29.91
CA LEU A 304 3.88 -14.67 -28.61
C LEU A 304 2.68 -14.97 -27.72
N THR A 305 2.96 -15.49 -26.53
CA THR A 305 2.00 -15.72 -25.44
C THR A 305 2.11 -14.63 -24.39
N ASP A 306 3.32 -14.15 -24.10
CA ASP A 306 3.57 -13.19 -23.04
C ASP A 306 4.44 -12.04 -23.53
N LEU A 307 3.89 -10.83 -23.44
CA LEU A 307 4.59 -9.58 -23.71
C LEU A 307 4.72 -8.80 -22.40
N VAL A 308 5.93 -8.76 -21.85
CA VAL A 308 6.24 -8.15 -20.55
C VAL A 308 7.21 -6.98 -20.77
N LEU A 309 6.70 -5.76 -20.68
CA LEU A 309 7.44 -4.52 -20.96
C LEU A 309 7.31 -3.47 -19.83
N ASN A 310 6.78 -3.88 -18.67
CA ASN A 310 6.50 -2.96 -17.57
C ASN A 310 7.76 -2.31 -16.99
N ASN A 311 7.57 -1.19 -16.27
CA ASN A 311 8.63 -0.46 -15.56
C ASN A 311 9.79 -0.07 -16.50
N ASN A 312 9.46 0.69 -17.55
CA ASN A 312 10.39 1.22 -18.54
C ASN A 312 10.01 2.68 -18.87
N SER A 313 10.60 3.24 -19.93
CA SER A 313 10.30 4.59 -20.44
C SER A 313 9.63 4.55 -21.83
N PHE A 314 8.87 3.50 -22.15
CA PHE A 314 8.15 3.42 -23.42
C PHE A 314 7.09 4.52 -23.55
N VAL A 315 6.93 5.03 -24.77
CA VAL A 315 6.03 6.13 -25.14
C VAL A 315 5.16 5.75 -26.35
N GLY A 316 4.35 6.69 -26.84
CA GLY A 316 3.47 6.47 -27.99
C GLY A 316 2.19 5.72 -27.63
N SER A 317 1.41 5.33 -28.63
CA SER A 317 0.14 4.60 -28.46
C SER A 317 0.30 3.10 -28.70
N LEU A 318 -0.60 2.29 -28.13
CA LEU A 318 -0.67 0.87 -28.47
C LEU A 318 -1.05 0.68 -29.96
N PRO A 319 -0.23 -0.01 -30.78
CA PRO A 319 -0.54 -0.23 -32.18
C PRO A 319 -1.73 -1.19 -32.35
N PRO A 320 -2.69 -0.94 -33.26
CA PRO A 320 -3.81 -1.84 -33.53
C PRO A 320 -3.39 -3.28 -33.89
N GLU A 321 -2.22 -3.43 -34.49
CA GLU A 321 -1.61 -4.71 -34.89
C GLU A 321 -1.42 -5.65 -33.70
N ILE A 322 -1.35 -5.17 -32.45
CA ILE A 322 -1.32 -6.04 -31.26
C ILE A 322 -2.51 -7.02 -31.24
N GLY A 323 -3.67 -6.63 -31.78
CA GLY A 323 -4.85 -7.50 -31.90
C GLY A 323 -4.69 -8.66 -32.88
N ASN A 324 -3.64 -8.68 -33.71
CA ASN A 324 -3.33 -9.79 -34.61
C ASN A 324 -2.51 -10.90 -33.93
N ILE A 325 -1.97 -10.68 -32.72
CA ILE A 325 -1.19 -11.66 -31.95
C ILE A 325 -2.14 -12.61 -31.21
N THR A 326 -2.91 -13.41 -31.95
CA THR A 326 -4.05 -14.18 -31.41
C THR A 326 -3.70 -15.23 -30.35
N ARG A 327 -2.41 -15.52 -30.14
CA ARG A 327 -1.91 -16.40 -29.09
C ARG A 327 -1.61 -15.72 -27.76
N LEU A 328 -1.66 -14.39 -27.70
CA LEU A 328 -1.32 -13.63 -26.50
C LEU A 328 -2.25 -13.99 -25.33
N GLU A 329 -1.64 -14.33 -24.20
CA GLU A 329 -2.25 -14.67 -22.92
C GLU A 329 -1.99 -13.58 -21.89
N GLY A 330 -0.77 -13.00 -21.86
CA GLY A 330 -0.36 -11.94 -20.95
C GLY A 330 0.13 -10.68 -21.67
N LEU A 331 -0.43 -9.52 -21.30
CA LEU A 331 0.03 -8.21 -21.76
C LEU A 331 0.31 -7.29 -20.56
N PHE A 332 1.58 -7.03 -20.29
CA PHE A 332 2.05 -6.27 -19.13
C PHE A 332 2.83 -5.03 -19.59
N LEU A 333 2.17 -3.87 -19.59
CA LEU A 333 2.73 -2.60 -20.08
C LEU A 333 2.78 -1.52 -18.99
N PHE A 334 2.48 -1.87 -17.74
CA PHE A 334 2.35 -0.92 -16.63
C PHE A 334 3.66 -0.19 -16.29
N GLY A 335 3.57 0.95 -15.61
CA GLY A 335 4.76 1.71 -15.19
C GLY A 335 5.58 2.23 -16.38
N ASN A 336 4.91 2.75 -17.41
CA ASN A 336 5.51 3.34 -18.61
C ASN A 336 4.89 4.73 -18.86
N SER A 337 5.15 5.31 -20.04
CA SER A 337 4.55 6.57 -20.48
C SER A 337 3.69 6.39 -21.74
N PHE A 338 3.00 5.24 -21.86
CA PHE A 338 2.08 5.00 -22.98
C PHE A 338 0.93 6.01 -22.98
N THR A 339 0.58 6.50 -24.17
CA THR A 339 -0.48 7.48 -24.44
C THR A 339 -1.53 6.89 -25.39
N GLY A 340 -2.49 7.69 -25.86
CA GLY A 340 -3.51 7.25 -26.82
C GLY A 340 -4.54 6.30 -26.20
N THR A 341 -5.26 5.55 -27.04
CA THR A 341 -6.40 4.70 -26.63
C THR A 341 -6.06 3.22 -26.70
N ILE A 342 -6.84 2.37 -26.01
CA ILE A 342 -6.81 0.91 -26.27
C ILE A 342 -7.44 0.65 -27.66
N PRO A 343 -6.73 0.02 -28.61
CA PRO A 343 -7.28 -0.26 -29.94
C PRO A 343 -8.43 -1.27 -29.88
N VAL A 344 -9.44 -1.12 -30.73
CA VAL A 344 -10.62 -2.00 -30.76
C VAL A 344 -10.27 -3.43 -31.19
N GLU A 345 -9.18 -3.58 -31.94
CA GLU A 345 -8.60 -4.84 -32.38
C GLU A 345 -8.20 -5.75 -31.22
N ILE A 346 -8.01 -5.21 -30.01
CA ILE A 346 -7.76 -6.00 -28.79
C ILE A 346 -8.81 -7.11 -28.60
N GLY A 347 -10.05 -6.87 -29.05
CA GLY A 347 -11.15 -7.84 -28.96
C GLY A 347 -10.98 -9.12 -29.79
N ARG A 348 -9.92 -9.21 -30.62
CA ARG A 348 -9.53 -10.42 -31.35
C ARG A 348 -8.67 -11.38 -30.50
N LEU A 349 -8.14 -10.91 -29.37
CA LEU A 349 -7.25 -11.69 -28.50
C LEU A 349 -8.04 -12.62 -27.57
N HIS A 350 -8.66 -13.64 -28.15
CA HIS A 350 -9.54 -14.55 -27.41
C HIS A 350 -8.85 -15.40 -26.33
N ARG A 351 -7.51 -15.50 -26.36
CA ARG A 351 -6.69 -16.19 -25.36
C ARG A 351 -6.18 -15.28 -24.24
N LEU A 352 -6.39 -13.97 -24.33
CA LEU A 352 -5.89 -13.01 -23.36
C LEU A 352 -6.50 -13.29 -21.98
N ILE A 353 -5.64 -13.55 -21.00
CA ILE A 353 -5.96 -13.86 -19.61
C ILE A 353 -5.76 -12.62 -18.74
N THR A 354 -4.64 -11.92 -18.95
CA THR A 354 -4.23 -10.79 -18.11
C THR A 354 -3.85 -9.60 -18.97
N ILE A 355 -4.39 -8.43 -18.63
CA ILE A 355 -4.01 -7.15 -19.24
C ILE A 355 -3.78 -6.09 -18.17
N TYR A 356 -2.52 -5.71 -18.00
CA TYR A 356 -2.09 -4.69 -17.04
C TYR A 356 -1.52 -3.48 -17.78
N LEU A 357 -2.23 -2.36 -17.71
CA LEU A 357 -1.87 -1.08 -18.33
C LEU A 357 -1.72 0.04 -17.29
N TYR A 358 -1.73 -0.29 -15.99
CA TYR A 358 -1.74 0.71 -14.93
C TYR A 358 -0.48 1.60 -14.91
N ASP A 359 -0.57 2.76 -14.27
CA ASP A 359 0.51 3.75 -14.20
C ASP A 359 1.10 4.08 -15.59
N ASN A 360 0.24 4.60 -16.46
CA ASN A 360 0.57 5.12 -17.79
C ASN A 360 -0.17 6.45 -18.02
N GLN A 361 -0.14 6.98 -19.25
CA GLN A 361 -0.84 8.20 -19.66
C GLN A 361 -1.93 7.92 -20.70
N MET A 362 -2.50 6.71 -20.68
CA MET A 362 -3.50 6.30 -21.67
C MET A 362 -4.83 7.04 -21.45
N SER A 363 -5.56 7.28 -22.53
CA SER A 363 -6.78 8.09 -22.56
C SER A 363 -7.86 7.49 -23.45
N GLY A 364 -8.98 8.22 -23.64
CA GLY A 364 -10.13 7.77 -24.42
C GLY A 364 -10.96 6.72 -23.70
N THR A 365 -11.90 6.08 -24.40
CA THR A 365 -12.85 5.13 -23.80
C THR A 365 -12.30 3.72 -23.75
N ILE A 366 -12.66 2.94 -22.72
CA ILE A 366 -12.43 1.49 -22.71
C ILE A 366 -13.30 0.86 -23.82
N PRO A 367 -12.72 0.21 -24.85
CA PRO A 367 -13.49 -0.29 -25.99
C PRO A 367 -14.38 -1.47 -25.57
N ARG A 368 -15.62 -1.50 -26.06
CA ARG A 368 -16.54 -2.62 -25.79
C ARG A 368 -16.01 -3.94 -26.34
N GLU A 369 -15.18 -3.89 -27.38
CA GLU A 369 -14.55 -5.04 -28.03
C GLU A 369 -13.62 -5.79 -27.07
N LEU A 370 -13.03 -5.13 -26.05
CA LEU A 370 -12.26 -5.79 -24.99
C LEU A 370 -13.06 -6.93 -24.32
N THR A 371 -14.39 -6.77 -24.23
CA THR A 371 -15.27 -7.79 -23.64
C THR A 371 -15.48 -9.04 -24.52
N ASN A 372 -14.91 -9.07 -25.73
CA ASN A 372 -14.84 -10.27 -26.57
C ASN A 372 -13.66 -11.20 -26.20
N CYS A 373 -12.73 -10.73 -25.37
CA CYS A 373 -11.65 -11.54 -24.81
C CYS A 373 -12.18 -12.34 -23.61
N THR A 374 -13.01 -13.35 -23.88
CA THR A 374 -13.76 -14.08 -22.83
C THR A 374 -12.90 -14.86 -21.86
N SER A 375 -11.61 -15.06 -22.15
CA SER A 375 -10.64 -15.72 -21.28
C SER A 375 -10.05 -14.77 -20.22
N LEU A 376 -10.35 -13.46 -20.28
CA LEU A 376 -9.81 -12.47 -19.35
C LEU A 376 -10.23 -12.79 -17.91
N ARG A 377 -9.21 -12.88 -17.06
CA ARG A 377 -9.32 -13.05 -15.62
C ARG A 377 -8.95 -11.78 -14.88
N GLU A 378 -8.01 -10.99 -15.40
CA GLU A 378 -7.48 -9.84 -14.69
C GLU A 378 -7.31 -8.64 -15.61
N ILE A 379 -7.92 -7.52 -15.19
CA ILE A 379 -7.84 -6.23 -15.87
C ILE A 379 -7.42 -5.19 -14.83
N ASP A 380 -6.26 -4.56 -15.06
CA ASP A 380 -5.79 -3.45 -14.23
C ASP A 380 -5.34 -2.26 -15.08
N PHE A 381 -6.14 -1.19 -15.04
CA PHE A 381 -5.96 0.07 -15.75
C PHE A 381 -5.79 1.26 -14.80
N PHE A 382 -5.40 1.03 -13.55
CA PHE A 382 -5.24 2.09 -12.55
C PHE A 382 -4.29 3.21 -12.98
N GLY A 383 -4.54 4.44 -12.51
CA GLY A 383 -3.59 5.54 -12.70
C GLY A 383 -3.40 5.91 -14.18
N ASN A 384 -4.51 6.10 -14.90
CA ASN A 384 -4.54 6.53 -16.31
C ASN A 384 -5.59 7.65 -16.48
N HIS A 385 -5.88 8.03 -17.73
CA HIS A 385 -6.86 9.05 -18.12
C HIS A 385 -8.02 8.47 -18.95
N PHE A 386 -8.44 7.22 -18.68
CA PHE A 386 -9.57 6.62 -19.38
C PHE A 386 -10.87 7.36 -19.05
N THR A 387 -11.66 7.66 -20.09
CA THR A 387 -12.88 8.47 -20.03
C THR A 387 -14.11 7.66 -20.45
N GLY A 388 -15.31 8.25 -20.30
CA GLY A 388 -16.56 7.63 -20.72
C GLY A 388 -17.02 6.47 -19.81
N PRO A 389 -18.05 5.71 -20.22
CA PRO A 389 -18.63 4.66 -19.38
C PRO A 389 -17.86 3.35 -19.43
N ILE A 390 -17.97 2.57 -18.34
CA ILE A 390 -17.59 1.17 -18.33
C ILE A 390 -18.48 0.41 -19.33
N PRO A 391 -17.92 -0.41 -20.25
CA PRO A 391 -18.70 -1.08 -21.29
C PRO A 391 -19.89 -1.89 -20.74
N GLU A 392 -21.09 -1.65 -21.30
CA GLU A 392 -22.30 -2.40 -20.91
C GLU A 392 -22.20 -3.91 -21.15
N THR A 393 -21.23 -4.35 -21.96
CA THR A 393 -20.98 -5.77 -22.26
C THR A 393 -20.01 -6.45 -21.30
N ILE A 394 -19.53 -5.77 -20.25
CA ILE A 394 -18.52 -6.32 -19.31
C ILE A 394 -18.93 -7.67 -18.69
N GLY A 395 -20.24 -7.89 -18.50
CA GLY A 395 -20.79 -9.16 -18.03
C GLY A 395 -20.53 -10.39 -18.91
N LYS A 396 -19.94 -10.23 -20.10
CA LYS A 396 -19.43 -11.34 -20.92
C LYS A 396 -18.21 -12.03 -20.30
N LEU A 397 -17.42 -11.30 -19.52
CA LEU A 397 -16.19 -11.79 -18.89
C LEU A 397 -16.52 -12.58 -17.63
N LYS A 398 -17.00 -13.81 -17.80
CA LYS A 398 -17.49 -14.66 -16.70
C LYS A 398 -16.39 -15.12 -15.75
N ASP A 399 -15.19 -15.27 -16.29
CA ASP A 399 -14.00 -15.74 -15.56
C ASP A 399 -13.19 -14.57 -14.95
N LEU A 400 -13.69 -13.32 -15.06
CA LEU A 400 -13.03 -12.14 -14.52
C LEU A 400 -12.98 -12.21 -12.99
N VAL A 401 -11.77 -12.19 -12.44
CA VAL A 401 -11.44 -12.25 -11.01
C VAL A 401 -11.11 -10.87 -10.46
N VAL A 402 -10.36 -10.06 -11.22
CA VAL A 402 -9.90 -8.74 -10.82
C VAL A 402 -10.31 -7.70 -11.85
N LEU A 403 -11.01 -6.66 -11.39
CA LEU A 403 -11.28 -5.46 -12.17
C LEU A 403 -10.84 -4.22 -11.38
N HIS A 404 -9.72 -3.63 -11.81
CA HIS A 404 -9.12 -2.46 -11.18
C HIS A 404 -9.08 -1.30 -12.19
N LEU A 405 -9.96 -0.33 -12.01
CA LEU A 405 -10.13 0.85 -12.87
C LEU A 405 -10.00 2.16 -12.06
N ARG A 406 -9.38 2.08 -10.87
CA ARG A 406 -9.25 3.21 -9.95
C ARG A 406 -8.44 4.36 -10.58
N GLN A 407 -8.68 5.61 -10.16
CA GLN A 407 -7.87 6.77 -10.53
C GLN A 407 -7.79 6.95 -12.06
N ASN A 408 -8.97 7.20 -12.62
CA ASN A 408 -9.20 7.49 -14.03
C ASN A 408 -10.30 8.57 -14.14
N ASP A 409 -10.67 8.93 -15.37
CA ASP A 409 -11.70 9.93 -15.68
C ASP A 409 -13.02 9.27 -16.13
N LEU A 410 -13.31 8.04 -15.68
CA LEU A 410 -14.51 7.28 -16.08
C LEU A 410 -15.77 7.96 -15.55
N SER A 411 -16.85 7.89 -16.32
CA SER A 411 -18.12 8.57 -16.01
C SER A 411 -19.34 7.71 -16.33
N GLY A 412 -20.53 8.18 -15.94
CA GLY A 412 -21.77 7.42 -16.13
C GLY A 412 -21.98 6.31 -15.11
N PRO A 413 -23.06 5.50 -15.26
CA PRO A 413 -23.40 4.48 -14.29
C PRO A 413 -22.59 3.19 -14.46
N VAL A 414 -22.45 2.44 -13.36
CA VAL A 414 -21.90 1.08 -13.41
C VAL A 414 -22.92 0.14 -14.07
N PRO A 415 -22.53 -0.61 -15.11
CA PRO A 415 -23.47 -1.40 -15.89
C PRO A 415 -24.02 -2.59 -15.08
N PRO A 416 -25.35 -2.84 -15.08
CA PRO A 416 -25.94 -3.99 -14.38
C PRO A 416 -25.40 -5.35 -14.83
N SER A 417 -24.89 -5.44 -16.07
CA SER A 417 -24.30 -6.67 -16.62
C SER A 417 -23.06 -7.12 -15.85
N MET A 418 -22.35 -6.21 -15.18
CA MET A 418 -21.17 -6.55 -14.36
C MET A 418 -21.50 -7.55 -13.24
N GLY A 419 -22.76 -7.58 -12.76
CA GLY A 419 -23.22 -8.60 -11.82
C GLY A 419 -23.12 -10.05 -12.34
N TYR A 420 -22.91 -10.27 -13.65
CA TYR A 420 -22.74 -11.60 -14.23
C TYR A 420 -21.29 -12.10 -14.28
N CYS A 421 -20.30 -11.28 -13.87
CA CYS A 421 -18.91 -11.68 -13.66
C CYS A 421 -18.78 -12.49 -12.35
N LYS A 422 -19.26 -13.73 -12.33
CA LYS A 422 -19.47 -14.50 -11.08
C LYS A 422 -18.19 -14.83 -10.32
N SER A 423 -17.06 -14.91 -11.02
CA SER A 423 -15.73 -15.15 -10.43
C SER A 423 -15.06 -13.89 -9.86
N LEU A 424 -15.74 -12.73 -9.91
CA LEU A 424 -15.14 -11.46 -9.51
C LEU A 424 -14.92 -11.43 -8.00
N GLN A 425 -13.66 -11.27 -7.61
CA GLN A 425 -13.21 -11.25 -6.22
C GLN A 425 -12.84 -9.84 -5.76
N ILE A 426 -12.23 -9.05 -6.66
CA ILE A 426 -11.80 -7.67 -6.42
C ILE A 426 -12.43 -6.74 -7.44
N LEU A 427 -13.21 -5.78 -6.95
CA LEU A 427 -13.78 -4.70 -7.76
C LEU A 427 -13.35 -3.34 -7.20
N ALA A 428 -12.56 -2.60 -7.98
CA ALA A 428 -12.05 -1.30 -7.58
C ALA A 428 -12.29 -0.25 -8.65
N LEU A 429 -13.21 0.67 -8.36
CA LEU A 429 -13.66 1.73 -9.25
C LEU A 429 -13.51 3.12 -8.63
N ALA A 430 -12.71 3.24 -7.57
CA ALA A 430 -12.56 4.46 -6.79
C ALA A 430 -11.88 5.59 -7.59
N ASP A 431 -11.95 6.83 -7.09
CA ASP A 431 -11.30 8.01 -7.71
C ASP A 431 -11.63 8.13 -9.21
N ASN A 432 -12.92 8.27 -9.51
CA ASN A 432 -13.46 8.46 -10.86
C ASN A 432 -14.66 9.43 -10.80
N SER A 433 -15.34 9.63 -11.92
CA SER A 433 -16.59 10.40 -12.02
C SER A 433 -17.83 9.52 -12.25
N LEU A 434 -17.81 8.27 -11.75
CA LEU A 434 -18.94 7.34 -11.88
C LEU A 434 -20.15 7.83 -11.08
N SER A 435 -21.35 7.55 -11.58
CA SER A 435 -22.61 8.11 -11.04
C SER A 435 -23.73 7.08 -10.98
N GLY A 436 -24.91 7.50 -10.52
CA GLY A 436 -26.08 6.64 -10.39
C GLY A 436 -26.01 5.69 -9.19
N SER A 437 -26.95 4.75 -9.14
CA SER A 437 -27.03 3.76 -8.04
C SER A 437 -26.25 2.48 -8.35
N ILE A 438 -25.76 1.79 -7.32
CA ILE A 438 -25.17 0.46 -7.48
C ILE A 438 -26.25 -0.54 -7.94
N PRO A 439 -26.06 -1.27 -9.05
CA PRO A 439 -27.06 -2.21 -9.57
C PRO A 439 -27.38 -3.36 -8.60
N PRO A 440 -28.67 -3.73 -8.41
CA PRO A 440 -29.04 -4.87 -7.57
C PRO A 440 -28.44 -6.22 -8.03
N THR A 441 -28.09 -6.34 -9.31
CA THR A 441 -27.42 -7.52 -9.90
C THR A 441 -26.07 -7.82 -9.27
N PHE A 442 -25.45 -6.87 -8.56
CA PHE A 442 -24.22 -7.11 -7.80
C PHE A 442 -24.38 -8.14 -6.69
N GLY A 443 -25.61 -8.44 -6.26
CA GLY A 443 -25.90 -9.56 -5.37
C GLY A 443 -25.60 -10.95 -5.96
N TYR A 444 -25.26 -11.05 -7.25
CA TYR A 444 -24.84 -12.29 -7.90
C TYR A 444 -23.33 -12.54 -7.82
N LEU A 445 -22.54 -11.56 -7.35
CA LEU A 445 -21.07 -11.63 -7.26
C LEU A 445 -20.63 -12.43 -6.03
N SER A 446 -20.93 -13.72 -6.00
CA SER A 446 -20.77 -14.55 -4.80
C SER A 446 -19.33 -14.69 -4.29
N GLU A 447 -18.32 -14.49 -5.14
CA GLU A 447 -16.90 -14.58 -4.77
C GLU A 447 -16.30 -13.23 -4.33
N LEU A 448 -17.07 -12.14 -4.40
CA LEU A 448 -16.59 -10.80 -4.12
C LEU A 448 -16.22 -10.64 -2.64
N PHE A 449 -14.94 -10.34 -2.39
CA PHE A 449 -14.45 -10.06 -1.03
C PHE A 449 -13.98 -8.61 -0.85
N LYS A 450 -13.59 -7.90 -1.92
CA LYS A 450 -13.16 -6.51 -1.86
C LYS A 450 -13.93 -5.66 -2.88
N ILE A 451 -14.61 -4.63 -2.39
CA ILE A 451 -15.24 -3.62 -3.23
C ILE A 451 -14.90 -2.21 -2.76
N THR A 452 -14.35 -1.40 -3.67
CA THR A 452 -13.95 0.00 -3.39
C THR A 452 -14.48 0.93 -4.47
N LEU A 453 -15.38 1.84 -4.08
CA LEU A 453 -16.11 2.78 -4.94
C LEU A 453 -15.94 4.25 -4.48
N TYR A 454 -15.00 4.52 -3.57
CA TYR A 454 -14.90 5.82 -2.92
C TYR A 454 -14.50 6.93 -3.91
N ASN A 455 -14.77 8.17 -3.52
CA ASN A 455 -14.44 9.38 -4.29
C ASN A 455 -15.01 9.30 -5.73
N ASN A 456 -16.33 9.24 -5.80
CA ASN A 456 -17.14 9.20 -7.02
C ASN A 456 -18.43 10.00 -6.78
N SER A 457 -19.38 9.91 -7.71
CA SER A 457 -20.70 10.56 -7.63
C SER A 457 -21.85 9.54 -7.49
N PHE A 458 -21.63 8.39 -6.85
CA PHE A 458 -22.69 7.40 -6.64
C PHE A 458 -23.78 7.94 -5.71
N GLU A 459 -25.03 7.58 -5.99
CA GLU A 459 -26.20 8.07 -5.27
C GLU A 459 -27.23 6.97 -4.99
N GLY A 460 -28.32 7.33 -4.31
CA GLY A 460 -29.39 6.40 -3.93
C GLY A 460 -29.03 5.50 -2.73
N PRO A 461 -29.88 4.52 -2.40
CA PRO A 461 -29.68 3.66 -1.25
C PRO A 461 -28.59 2.60 -1.49
N LEU A 462 -27.94 2.19 -0.40
CA LEU A 462 -27.02 1.05 -0.43
C LEU A 462 -27.77 -0.23 -0.85
N PRO A 463 -27.26 -1.00 -1.84
CA PRO A 463 -27.94 -2.18 -2.38
C PRO A 463 -27.99 -3.35 -1.38
N ARG A 464 -29.18 -3.69 -0.90
CA ARG A 464 -29.38 -4.81 0.04
C ARG A 464 -28.84 -6.14 -0.47
N SER A 465 -28.92 -6.39 -1.77
CA SER A 465 -28.49 -7.65 -2.40
C SER A 465 -26.98 -7.84 -2.37
N LEU A 466 -26.20 -6.79 -2.69
CA LEU A 466 -24.74 -6.80 -2.57
C LEU A 466 -24.31 -6.95 -1.11
N LEU A 467 -24.95 -6.21 -0.20
CA LEU A 467 -24.61 -6.27 1.22
C LEU A 467 -25.10 -7.55 1.91
N ALA A 468 -25.77 -8.47 1.21
CA ALA A 468 -26.09 -9.80 1.72
C ALA A 468 -25.01 -10.85 1.38
N LEU A 469 -23.98 -10.48 0.62
CA LEU A 469 -22.90 -11.38 0.24
C LEU A 469 -22.04 -11.76 1.45
N LYS A 470 -21.79 -13.06 1.62
CA LYS A 470 -21.11 -13.59 2.81
C LYS A 470 -19.58 -13.42 2.79
N ASN A 471 -19.01 -13.26 1.60
CA ASN A 471 -17.56 -13.25 1.40
C ASN A 471 -16.93 -11.85 1.51
N LEU A 472 -17.73 -10.79 1.66
CA LEU A 472 -17.21 -9.42 1.76
C LEU A 472 -16.30 -9.26 2.99
N LYS A 473 -15.09 -8.77 2.73
CA LYS A 473 -14.05 -8.48 3.71
C LYS A 473 -13.74 -6.99 3.79
N ILE A 474 -13.72 -6.30 2.65
CA ILE A 474 -13.40 -4.87 2.56
C ILE A 474 -14.46 -4.16 1.74
N ILE A 475 -15.12 -3.18 2.35
CA ILE A 475 -16.06 -2.26 1.69
C ILE A 475 -15.56 -0.83 1.93
N ASN A 476 -15.35 -0.10 0.84
CA ASN A 476 -15.09 1.33 0.92
C ASN A 476 -15.92 2.10 -0.10
N PHE A 477 -16.97 2.77 0.39
CA PHE A 477 -17.88 3.62 -0.37
C PHE A 477 -17.80 5.09 0.05
N SER A 478 -16.71 5.50 0.69
CA SER A 478 -16.60 6.88 1.22
C SER A 478 -16.62 7.94 0.12
N HIS A 479 -16.88 9.20 0.46
CA HIS A 479 -16.88 10.33 -0.48
C HIS A 479 -17.79 10.08 -1.70
N ASN A 480 -19.08 9.91 -1.44
CA ASN A 480 -20.13 9.73 -2.44
C ASN A 480 -21.42 10.44 -1.96
N SER A 481 -22.53 10.22 -2.66
CA SER A 481 -23.85 10.76 -2.31
C SER A 481 -24.87 9.66 -1.93
N PHE A 482 -24.40 8.54 -1.37
CA PHE A 482 -25.29 7.46 -0.91
C PHE A 482 -26.24 7.96 0.18
N SER A 483 -27.50 7.54 0.13
CA SER A 483 -28.58 8.00 1.02
C SER A 483 -29.37 6.85 1.62
N GLY A 484 -30.36 7.18 2.47
CA GLY A 484 -31.17 6.17 3.16
C GLY A 484 -30.42 5.46 4.30
N PRO A 485 -31.01 4.44 4.92
CA PRO A 485 -30.42 3.73 6.05
C PRO A 485 -29.37 2.70 5.61
N ILE A 486 -28.40 2.44 6.50
CA ILE A 486 -27.48 1.30 6.35
C ILE A 486 -28.30 0.01 6.44
N PRO A 487 -28.27 -0.88 5.42
CA PRO A 487 -29.02 -2.13 5.46
C PRO A 487 -28.55 -3.08 6.56
N SER A 488 -29.48 -3.61 7.36
CA SER A 488 -29.17 -4.63 8.38
C SER A 488 -28.60 -5.93 7.80
N THR A 489 -28.90 -6.23 6.52
CA THR A 489 -28.36 -7.38 5.80
C THR A 489 -26.83 -7.40 5.74
N LEU A 490 -26.16 -6.25 5.90
CA LEU A 490 -24.71 -6.14 5.97
C LEU A 490 -24.11 -6.98 7.13
N GLY A 491 -24.88 -7.20 8.20
CA GLY A 491 -24.48 -8.10 9.29
C GLY A 491 -24.25 -9.56 8.85
N ASN A 492 -24.69 -9.96 7.65
CA ASN A 492 -24.46 -11.31 7.12
C ASN A 492 -23.04 -11.52 6.57
N SER A 493 -22.28 -10.45 6.33
CA SER A 493 -20.89 -10.52 5.86
C SER A 493 -19.93 -10.77 7.03
N LEU A 494 -19.94 -11.98 7.60
CA LEU A 494 -19.22 -12.29 8.85
C LEU A 494 -17.70 -12.08 8.76
N ASN A 495 -17.13 -12.12 7.56
CA ASN A 495 -15.71 -11.89 7.31
C ASN A 495 -15.35 -10.40 7.11
N LEU A 496 -16.30 -9.48 7.26
CA LEU A 496 -16.08 -8.06 7.03
C LEU A 496 -15.11 -7.49 8.07
N SER A 497 -13.91 -7.14 7.63
CA SER A 497 -12.88 -6.56 8.47
C SER A 497 -12.85 -5.04 8.39
N ARG A 498 -13.13 -4.46 7.22
CA ARG A 498 -13.08 -3.01 7.00
C ARG A 498 -14.34 -2.50 6.34
N LEU A 499 -15.03 -1.59 7.03
CA LEU A 499 -16.22 -0.90 6.55
C LEU A 499 -16.01 0.61 6.59
N ARG A 500 -16.00 1.23 5.41
CA ARG A 500 -15.85 2.68 5.25
C ARG A 500 -16.99 3.24 4.43
N LEU A 501 -17.85 4.03 5.07
CA LEU A 501 -19.02 4.70 4.46
C LEU A 501 -18.98 6.22 4.68
N ALA A 502 -17.81 6.76 5.06
CA ALA A 502 -17.66 8.15 5.42
C ALA A 502 -18.02 9.14 4.30
N TYR A 503 -18.38 10.38 4.63
CA TYR A 503 -18.69 11.43 3.65
C TYR A 503 -19.78 10.98 2.66
N ASN A 504 -20.96 10.71 3.19
CA ASN A 504 -22.17 10.36 2.45
C ASN A 504 -23.41 11.01 3.10
N ASN A 505 -24.60 10.74 2.55
CA ASN A 505 -25.88 11.25 3.05
C ASN A 505 -26.69 10.16 3.78
N LEU A 506 -26.03 9.18 4.42
CA LEU A 506 -26.70 8.06 5.09
C LEU A 506 -27.49 8.54 6.32
N THR A 507 -28.60 7.89 6.60
CA THR A 507 -29.57 8.26 7.65
C THR A 507 -29.91 7.08 8.56
N GLY A 508 -30.69 7.31 9.62
CA GLY A 508 -31.11 6.24 10.53
C GLY A 508 -30.01 5.82 11.51
N ALA A 509 -30.25 4.73 12.23
CA ALA A 509 -29.31 4.22 13.24
C ALA A 509 -28.36 3.16 12.67
N ILE A 510 -27.26 2.88 13.39
CA ILE A 510 -26.38 1.74 13.10
C ILE A 510 -27.19 0.45 13.37
N PRO A 511 -27.30 -0.49 12.39
CA PRO A 511 -28.06 -1.72 12.57
C PRO A 511 -27.53 -2.59 13.71
N SER A 512 -28.42 -3.18 14.50
CA SER A 512 -28.07 -4.09 15.60
C SER A 512 -27.34 -5.36 15.13
N GLU A 513 -27.56 -5.75 13.88
CA GLU A 513 -26.96 -6.90 13.21
C GLU A 513 -25.46 -6.73 12.97
N PHE A 514 -24.91 -5.52 13.13
CA PHE A 514 -23.45 -5.31 13.13
C PHE A 514 -22.76 -6.09 14.26
N SER A 515 -23.51 -6.50 15.27
CA SER A 515 -23.04 -7.40 16.33
C SER A 515 -22.59 -8.78 15.86
N TYR A 516 -22.90 -9.15 14.62
CA TYR A 516 -22.44 -10.38 13.98
C TYR A 516 -21.07 -10.21 13.30
N LEU A 517 -20.59 -8.97 13.11
CA LEU A 517 -19.35 -8.65 12.42
C LEU A 517 -18.15 -8.76 13.38
N THR A 518 -17.83 -9.97 13.79
CA THR A 518 -16.77 -10.23 14.79
C THR A 518 -15.36 -9.97 14.26
N GLU A 519 -15.17 -9.95 12.94
CA GLU A 519 -13.90 -9.68 12.27
C GLU A 519 -13.62 -8.19 12.02
N LEU A 520 -14.58 -7.31 12.33
CA LEU A 520 -14.49 -5.87 12.05
C LEU A 520 -13.36 -5.23 12.86
N ASN A 521 -12.38 -4.67 12.17
CA ASN A 521 -11.25 -3.93 12.76
C ASN A 521 -11.28 -2.42 12.46
N PHE A 522 -11.90 -2.02 11.35
CA PHE A 522 -11.93 -0.63 10.91
C PHE A 522 -13.36 -0.25 10.54
N LEU A 523 -13.98 0.61 11.35
CA LEU A 523 -15.32 1.15 11.14
C LEU A 523 -15.27 2.66 11.00
N ASP A 524 -15.63 3.15 9.81
CA ASP A 524 -15.68 4.58 9.51
C ASP A 524 -17.02 4.95 8.90
N LEU A 525 -17.86 5.61 9.71
CA LEU A 525 -19.19 6.12 9.35
C LEU A 525 -19.24 7.65 9.47
N SER A 526 -18.08 8.31 9.50
CA SER A 526 -17.97 9.74 9.73
C SER A 526 -18.64 10.58 8.62
N PHE A 527 -19.00 11.84 8.90
CA PHE A 527 -19.59 12.75 7.91
C PHE A 527 -20.83 12.17 7.21
N ASN A 528 -21.82 11.82 8.01
CA ASN A 528 -23.12 11.33 7.56
C ASN A 528 -24.26 12.00 8.36
N ASN A 529 -25.49 11.55 8.15
CA ASN A 529 -26.67 12.03 8.87
C ASN A 529 -27.26 10.93 9.78
N LEU A 530 -26.40 10.08 10.36
CA LEU A 530 -26.80 8.97 11.22
C LEU A 530 -27.29 9.48 12.58
N THR A 531 -28.26 8.78 13.16
CA THR A 531 -29.00 9.19 14.37
C THR A 531 -29.10 8.04 15.37
N GLY A 532 -29.60 8.33 16.57
CA GLY A 532 -29.82 7.32 17.60
C GLY A 532 -28.57 7.05 18.43
N ASP A 533 -28.65 6.06 19.31
CA ASP A 533 -27.55 5.71 20.20
C ASP A 533 -26.62 4.68 19.55
N VAL A 534 -25.34 4.67 19.94
CA VAL A 534 -24.39 3.65 19.47
C VAL A 534 -24.70 2.33 20.17
N SER A 535 -25.27 1.41 19.39
CA SER A 535 -25.82 0.12 19.83
C SER A 535 -24.89 -0.68 20.75
N PRO A 536 -25.33 -1.12 21.94
CA PRO A 536 -24.59 -2.02 22.83
C PRO A 536 -24.03 -3.27 22.18
N GLN A 537 -24.72 -3.77 21.16
CA GLN A 537 -24.41 -5.02 20.50
C GLN A 537 -23.12 -4.95 19.66
N LEU A 538 -22.61 -3.75 19.35
CA LEU A 538 -21.28 -3.56 18.73
C LEU A 538 -20.12 -4.03 19.63
N SER A 539 -20.37 -4.26 20.92
CA SER A 539 -19.37 -4.83 21.84
C SER A 539 -18.84 -6.19 21.38
N ASN A 540 -19.59 -6.92 20.56
CA ASN A 540 -19.19 -8.25 20.07
C ASN A 540 -18.02 -8.19 19.07
N SER A 541 -17.77 -7.03 18.45
CA SER A 541 -16.67 -6.81 17.50
C SER A 541 -15.38 -6.45 18.25
N HIS A 542 -14.82 -7.42 18.98
CA HIS A 542 -13.64 -7.23 19.86
C HIS A 542 -12.35 -6.87 19.12
N LYS A 543 -12.33 -6.93 17.77
CA LYS A 543 -11.17 -6.63 16.93
C LYS A 543 -11.11 -5.17 16.46
N ILE A 544 -12.07 -4.32 16.86
CA ILE A 544 -12.11 -2.92 16.43
C ILE A 544 -10.88 -2.15 16.93
N GLU A 545 -10.07 -1.70 15.98
CA GLU A 545 -8.90 -0.84 16.19
C GLU A 545 -9.24 0.63 15.88
N HIS A 546 -10.09 0.88 14.89
CA HIS A 546 -10.50 2.23 14.49
C HIS A 546 -12.02 2.35 14.49
N MET A 547 -12.55 3.24 15.32
CA MET A 547 -13.97 3.59 15.38
C MET A 547 -14.16 5.08 15.14
N LEU A 548 -14.56 5.43 13.91
CA LEU A 548 -14.71 6.81 13.45
C LEU A 548 -16.19 7.08 13.14
N LEU A 549 -16.85 7.83 14.01
CA LEU A 549 -18.28 8.16 13.94
C LEU A 549 -18.52 9.68 13.92
N SER A 550 -17.49 10.47 13.68
CA SER A 550 -17.56 11.93 13.78
C SER A 550 -18.49 12.57 12.75
N ASN A 551 -18.95 13.79 13.03
CA ASN A 551 -19.83 14.55 12.13
C ASN A 551 -21.10 13.78 11.76
N ASN A 552 -21.89 13.44 12.77
CA ASN A 552 -23.19 12.77 12.65
C ASN A 552 -24.20 13.42 13.62
N ARG A 553 -25.35 12.77 13.86
CA ARG A 553 -26.37 13.20 14.81
C ARG A 553 -26.61 12.14 15.88
N PHE A 554 -25.58 11.37 16.26
CA PHE A 554 -25.69 10.37 17.32
C PHE A 554 -26.03 11.02 18.66
N THR A 555 -26.82 10.33 19.46
CA THR A 555 -27.33 10.78 20.77
C THR A 555 -26.93 9.80 21.88
N GLY A 556 -27.41 10.05 23.09
CA GLY A 556 -27.22 9.16 24.23
C GLY A 556 -25.89 9.40 24.95
N GLN A 557 -25.59 8.52 25.90
CA GLN A 557 -24.33 8.55 26.64
C GLN A 557 -23.24 7.78 25.92
N LEU A 558 -21.98 8.09 26.23
CA LEU A 558 -20.86 7.27 25.76
C LEU A 558 -21.05 5.82 26.23
N PRO A 559 -20.95 4.81 25.35
CA PRO A 559 -21.24 3.44 25.74
C PRO A 559 -20.12 2.81 26.59
N PRO A 560 -20.44 2.22 27.77
CA PRO A 560 -19.44 1.60 28.66
C PRO A 560 -18.66 0.45 28.03
N TRP A 561 -19.25 -0.25 27.05
CA TRP A 561 -18.60 -1.37 26.36
C TRP A 561 -17.43 -0.95 25.48
N LEU A 562 -17.23 0.35 25.18
CA LEU A 562 -16.03 0.83 24.49
C LEU A 562 -14.74 0.40 25.22
N ALA A 563 -14.80 0.33 26.56
CA ALA A 563 -13.70 -0.12 27.39
C ALA A 563 -13.36 -1.62 27.27
N ILE A 564 -14.23 -2.41 26.64
CA ILE A 564 -14.01 -3.84 26.35
C ILE A 564 -13.13 -4.00 25.11
N LEU A 565 -13.12 -3.01 24.22
CA LEU A 565 -12.31 -3.00 22.99
C LEU A 565 -10.84 -2.69 23.31
N GLN A 566 -10.11 -3.68 23.82
CA GLN A 566 -8.70 -3.53 24.19
C GLN A 566 -7.78 -3.27 22.98
N THR A 567 -8.24 -3.61 21.79
CA THR A 567 -7.56 -3.37 20.50
C THR A 567 -7.71 -1.93 19.99
N LEU A 568 -8.60 -1.13 20.61
CA LEU A 568 -8.94 0.20 20.13
C LEU A 568 -7.72 1.14 20.15
N GLY A 569 -7.31 1.58 18.96
CA GLY A 569 -6.22 2.52 18.72
C GLY A 569 -6.71 3.94 18.40
N GLU A 570 -7.85 4.08 17.73
CA GLU A 570 -8.44 5.39 17.41
C GLU A 570 -9.94 5.41 17.67
N LEU A 571 -10.37 6.39 18.48
CA LEU A 571 -11.77 6.68 18.76
C LEU A 571 -12.08 8.14 18.44
N ASP A 572 -12.93 8.36 17.44
CA ASP A 572 -13.42 9.68 17.07
C ASP A 572 -14.95 9.71 17.05
N LEU A 573 -15.53 10.34 18.06
CA LEU A 573 -16.97 10.54 18.24
C LEU A 573 -17.36 12.03 18.15
N SER A 574 -16.48 12.85 17.59
CA SER A 574 -16.64 14.30 17.56
C SER A 574 -17.81 14.80 16.71
N TYR A 575 -18.25 16.04 16.93
CA TYR A 575 -19.36 16.65 16.19
C TYR A 575 -20.61 15.74 16.16
N ASN A 576 -21.12 15.43 17.36
CA ASN A 576 -22.33 14.66 17.59
C ASN A 576 -23.13 15.29 18.75
N ASN A 577 -24.18 14.63 19.21
CA ASN A 577 -25.01 15.07 20.34
C ASN A 577 -24.85 14.16 21.57
N PHE A 578 -23.67 13.55 21.77
CA PHE A 578 -23.42 12.70 22.94
C PHE A 578 -23.48 13.51 24.23
N ASN A 579 -24.11 12.96 25.26
CA ASN A 579 -24.27 13.59 26.58
C ASN A 579 -23.75 12.69 27.72
N GLY A 580 -23.99 13.10 28.97
CA GLY A 580 -23.48 12.38 30.13
C GLY A 580 -22.01 12.70 30.40
N ARG A 581 -21.26 11.75 30.95
CA ARG A 581 -19.86 11.94 31.37
C ARG A 581 -18.87 11.24 30.46
N VAL A 582 -17.62 11.72 30.45
CA VAL A 582 -16.49 10.92 29.94
C VAL A 582 -16.31 9.71 30.87
N LEU A 583 -16.25 8.51 30.30
CA LEU A 583 -16.19 7.26 31.05
C LEU A 583 -14.78 7.03 31.63
N SER A 584 -14.68 6.73 32.92
CA SER A 584 -13.41 6.33 33.54
C SER A 584 -12.91 4.99 33.00
N GLU A 585 -13.83 4.13 32.57
CA GLU A 585 -13.53 2.82 31.99
C GLU A 585 -12.71 2.92 30.70
N LEU A 586 -12.75 4.04 29.97
CA LEU A 586 -11.91 4.26 28.78
C LEU A 586 -10.41 4.15 29.10
N GLY A 587 -10.00 4.42 30.34
CA GLY A 587 -8.61 4.22 30.78
C GLY A 587 -8.10 2.77 30.68
N LYS A 588 -8.97 1.79 30.38
CA LYS A 588 -8.60 0.40 30.10
C LYS A 588 -8.12 0.18 28.66
N CYS A 589 -8.37 1.10 27.74
CA CYS A 589 -7.97 1.00 26.34
C CYS A 589 -6.49 1.39 26.16
N SER A 590 -5.56 0.56 26.66
CA SER A 590 -4.12 0.90 26.71
C SER A 590 -3.44 1.11 25.34
N ASN A 591 -4.07 0.65 24.25
CA ASN A 591 -3.57 0.82 22.88
C ASN A 591 -4.04 2.12 22.23
N LEU A 592 -4.87 2.93 22.91
CA LEU A 592 -5.48 4.11 22.34
C LEU A 592 -4.43 5.19 22.06
N LEU A 593 -4.29 5.54 20.78
CA LEU A 593 -3.41 6.58 20.26
C LEU A 593 -4.14 7.92 20.12
N LYS A 594 -5.43 7.89 19.79
CA LYS A 594 -6.23 9.10 19.59
C LYS A 594 -7.62 8.97 20.19
N LEU A 595 -7.98 9.95 21.03
CA LEU A 595 -9.30 10.12 21.62
C LEU A 595 -9.86 11.49 21.27
N SER A 596 -10.88 11.53 20.43
CA SER A 596 -11.55 12.76 20.00
C SER A 596 -13.04 12.72 20.32
N LEU A 597 -13.47 13.56 21.27
CA LEU A 597 -14.86 13.68 21.73
C LEU A 597 -15.38 15.14 21.61
N HIS A 598 -14.66 16.00 20.89
CA HIS A 598 -14.99 17.42 20.82
C HIS A 598 -16.30 17.73 20.09
N HIS A 599 -16.89 18.89 20.37
CA HIS A 599 -18.19 19.30 19.85
C HIS A 599 -19.29 18.27 20.14
N ASN A 600 -19.53 18.05 21.44
CA ASN A 600 -20.62 17.22 21.97
C ASN A 600 -21.26 17.94 23.17
N ASN A 601 -22.20 17.27 23.85
CA ASN A 601 -22.88 17.74 25.05
C ASN A 601 -22.39 17.01 26.32
N LEU A 602 -21.12 16.58 26.35
CA LEU A 602 -20.54 15.87 27.49
C LEU A 602 -20.36 16.82 28.68
N SER A 603 -20.49 16.29 29.90
CA SER A 603 -20.54 17.03 31.15
C SER A 603 -19.84 16.26 32.28
N GLY A 604 -19.71 16.87 33.46
CA GLY A 604 -18.98 16.27 34.57
C GLY A 604 -17.46 16.40 34.42
N GLU A 605 -16.72 15.71 35.27
CA GLU A 605 -15.26 15.84 35.35
C GLU A 605 -14.53 14.98 34.32
N ILE A 606 -13.30 15.37 34.00
CA ILE A 606 -12.35 14.56 33.23
C ILE A 606 -11.80 13.47 34.18
N PRO A 607 -12.04 12.16 33.92
CA PRO A 607 -11.61 11.10 34.82
C PRO A 607 -10.08 11.01 34.99
N GLN A 608 -9.62 10.65 36.19
CA GLN A 608 -8.19 10.45 36.46
C GLN A 608 -7.62 9.28 35.64
N GLU A 609 -8.45 8.28 35.34
CA GLU A 609 -8.09 7.09 34.57
C GLU A 609 -7.66 7.38 33.14
N ILE A 610 -7.92 8.59 32.59
CA ILE A 610 -7.35 9.01 31.30
C ILE A 610 -5.83 8.94 31.31
N GLY A 611 -5.19 9.18 32.46
CA GLY A 611 -3.74 9.04 32.58
C GLY A 611 -3.22 7.61 32.30
N ASN A 612 -4.06 6.59 32.45
CA ASN A 612 -3.68 5.21 32.13
C ASN A 612 -3.49 4.98 30.62
N LEU A 613 -3.93 5.90 29.76
CA LEU A 613 -3.74 5.86 28.31
C LEU A 613 -2.32 6.31 27.95
N THR A 614 -1.32 5.50 28.32
CA THR A 614 0.10 5.84 28.18
C THR A 614 0.59 5.91 26.73
N CYS A 615 -0.15 5.30 25.80
CA CYS A 615 0.12 5.38 24.36
C CYS A 615 -0.56 6.57 23.66
N LEU A 616 -1.33 7.39 24.39
CA LEU A 616 -2.15 8.44 23.81
C LEU A 616 -1.30 9.58 23.24
N ASN A 617 -1.53 9.87 21.97
CA ASN A 617 -0.87 10.93 21.22
C ASN A 617 -1.76 12.18 21.08
N VAL A 618 -3.06 11.99 20.93
CA VAL A 618 -4.04 13.08 20.74
C VAL A 618 -5.19 12.94 21.73
N LEU A 619 -5.42 13.98 22.52
CA LEU A 619 -6.58 14.13 23.40
C LEU A 619 -7.35 15.41 23.06
N ASN A 620 -8.54 15.26 22.50
CA ASN A 620 -9.37 16.38 22.10
C ASN A 620 -10.78 16.29 22.71
N LEU A 621 -11.04 17.13 23.72
CA LEU A 621 -12.29 17.22 24.46
C LEU A 621 -12.93 18.62 24.37
N GLN A 622 -12.46 19.47 23.43
CA GLN A 622 -12.94 20.86 23.34
C GLN A 622 -14.44 20.96 23.05
N SER A 623 -15.03 22.13 23.29
CA SER A 623 -16.44 22.43 22.95
C SER A 623 -17.41 21.40 23.52
N ASN A 624 -17.37 21.25 24.84
CA ASN A 624 -18.27 20.41 25.64
C ASN A 624 -18.73 21.20 26.89
N SER A 625 -19.40 20.54 27.82
CA SER A 625 -19.82 21.09 29.11
C SER A 625 -19.06 20.48 30.29
N LEU A 626 -17.78 20.11 30.10
CA LEU A 626 -16.95 19.47 31.14
C LEU A 626 -16.63 20.45 32.27
N SER A 627 -16.61 19.95 33.50
CA SER A 627 -16.38 20.70 34.75
C SER A 627 -15.25 20.09 35.59
N GLY A 628 -15.00 20.59 36.80
CA GLY A 628 -13.90 20.11 37.64
C GLY A 628 -12.53 20.61 37.17
N SER A 629 -11.45 20.00 37.64
CA SER A 629 -10.07 20.35 37.28
C SER A 629 -9.47 19.37 36.27
N ILE A 630 -8.35 19.74 35.64
CA ILE A 630 -7.54 18.79 34.86
C ILE A 630 -6.92 17.76 35.83
N PRO A 631 -7.07 16.44 35.60
CA PRO A 631 -6.51 15.42 36.48
C PRO A 631 -4.98 15.43 36.45
N SER A 632 -4.33 15.34 37.61
CA SER A 632 -2.85 15.29 37.70
C SER A 632 -2.26 14.03 37.06
N MET A 633 -3.07 12.96 36.93
CA MET A 633 -2.66 11.73 36.26
C MET A 633 -2.37 11.93 34.76
N ILE A 634 -2.78 13.05 34.15
CA ILE A 634 -2.50 13.36 32.74
C ILE A 634 -1.01 13.27 32.38
N ARG A 635 -0.10 13.50 33.35
CA ARG A 635 1.36 13.33 33.18
C ARG A 635 1.79 11.96 32.65
N GLN A 636 0.96 10.93 32.86
CA GLN A 636 1.25 9.56 32.44
C GLN A 636 1.04 9.37 30.93
N CYS A 637 0.29 10.25 30.25
CA CYS A 637 0.15 10.27 28.79
C CYS A 637 1.42 10.85 28.14
N SER A 638 2.57 10.24 28.38
CA SER A 638 3.89 10.79 28.04
C SER A 638 4.16 10.95 26.53
N LYS A 639 3.36 10.31 25.66
CA LYS A 639 3.43 10.43 24.20
C LYS A 639 2.52 11.52 23.62
N LEU A 640 1.78 12.24 24.46
CA LEU A 640 0.79 13.21 24.02
C LEU A 640 1.47 14.38 23.30
N TYR A 641 1.18 14.55 22.01
CA TYR A 641 1.67 15.68 21.22
C TYR A 641 0.60 16.77 21.00
N GLU A 642 -0.68 16.46 21.21
CA GLU A 642 -1.81 17.38 21.04
C GLU A 642 -2.83 17.27 22.17
N LEU A 643 -3.07 18.38 22.87
CA LEU A 643 -4.04 18.50 23.95
C LEU A 643 -4.98 19.69 23.75
N ARG A 644 -6.28 19.40 23.58
CA ARG A 644 -7.33 20.41 23.43
C ARG A 644 -8.46 20.20 24.42
N LEU A 645 -8.62 21.17 25.32
CA LEU A 645 -9.66 21.20 26.36
C LEU A 645 -10.46 22.51 26.32
N SER A 646 -10.33 23.29 25.24
CA SER A 646 -10.95 24.61 25.14
C SER A 646 -12.48 24.56 25.11
N GLU A 647 -13.14 25.69 25.40
CA GLU A 647 -14.61 25.80 25.36
C GLU A 647 -15.31 24.77 26.26
N ASN A 648 -14.95 24.79 27.54
CA ASN A 648 -15.56 23.96 28.59
C ASN A 648 -15.80 24.81 29.86
N PHE A 649 -16.24 24.17 30.94
CA PHE A 649 -16.43 24.78 32.26
C PHE A 649 -15.37 24.31 33.27
N LEU A 650 -14.15 23.99 32.83
CA LEU A 650 -13.08 23.54 33.72
C LEU A 650 -12.65 24.66 34.67
N THR A 651 -12.35 24.29 35.91
CA THR A 651 -12.08 25.16 37.06
C THR A 651 -10.79 24.72 37.78
N GLY A 652 -10.41 25.41 38.86
CA GLY A 652 -9.18 25.13 39.60
C GLY A 652 -7.95 25.73 38.91
N SER A 653 -6.76 25.35 39.38
CA SER A 653 -5.48 25.77 38.78
C SER A 653 -5.07 24.85 37.62
N ILE A 654 -4.27 25.38 36.69
CA ILE A 654 -3.57 24.55 35.71
C ILE A 654 -2.54 23.70 36.48
N PRO A 655 -2.55 22.35 36.39
CA PRO A 655 -1.64 21.50 37.16
C PRO A 655 -0.19 21.61 36.66
N GLU A 656 0.78 21.53 37.57
CA GLU A 656 2.20 21.60 37.23
C GLU A 656 2.63 20.39 36.39
N GLU A 657 1.97 19.25 36.58
CA GLU A 657 2.12 17.98 35.89
C GLU A 657 1.98 18.07 34.36
N LEU A 658 1.28 19.08 33.83
CA LEU A 658 1.24 19.30 32.37
C LEU A 658 2.62 19.62 31.79
N GLY A 659 3.53 20.17 32.60
CA GLY A 659 4.92 20.43 32.20
C GLY A 659 5.76 19.16 32.00
N ASP A 660 5.27 17.99 32.43
CA ASP A 660 5.96 16.70 32.27
C ASP A 660 5.72 16.07 30.88
N LEU A 661 4.78 16.59 30.10
CA LEU A 661 4.41 16.10 28.76
C LEU A 661 5.43 16.53 27.70
N ALA A 662 6.65 16.00 27.79
CA ALA A 662 7.79 16.40 26.95
C ALA A 662 7.55 16.27 25.43
N GLU A 663 6.63 15.40 25.02
CA GLU A 663 6.25 15.19 23.61
C GLU A 663 5.21 16.19 23.09
N LEU A 664 4.67 17.07 23.94
CA LEU A 664 3.64 18.03 23.54
C LEU A 664 4.20 19.01 22.51
N GLN A 665 3.69 18.91 21.28
CA GLN A 665 4.22 19.63 20.12
C GLN A 665 3.15 20.52 19.48
N VAL A 666 2.06 19.94 18.99
CA VAL A 666 1.15 20.64 18.08
C VAL A 666 0.42 21.78 18.77
N ILE A 667 -0.21 21.53 19.92
CA ILE A 667 -0.95 22.54 20.66
C ILE A 667 -1.25 22.13 22.11
N LEU A 668 -1.25 23.12 22.99
CA LEU A 668 -1.92 23.11 24.28
C LEU A 668 -3.01 24.19 24.27
N ASP A 669 -4.27 23.78 24.16
CA ASP A 669 -5.42 24.70 24.15
C ASP A 669 -6.32 24.49 25.37
N LEU A 670 -6.23 25.41 26.32
CA LEU A 670 -7.05 25.47 27.53
C LEU A 670 -8.00 26.68 27.52
N SER A 671 -8.15 27.34 26.37
CA SER A 671 -8.87 28.60 26.28
C SER A 671 -10.38 28.49 26.53
N LYS A 672 -11.03 29.60 26.89
CA LYS A 672 -12.48 29.67 27.14
C LYS A 672 -12.92 28.64 28.19
N ASN A 673 -12.25 28.67 29.34
CA ASN A 673 -12.57 27.88 30.53
C ASN A 673 -12.70 28.83 31.75
N ARG A 674 -12.70 28.28 32.97
CA ARG A 674 -12.75 29.03 34.23
C ARG A 674 -11.53 28.72 35.10
N PHE A 675 -10.36 28.51 34.49
CA PHE A 675 -9.12 28.26 35.24
C PHE A 675 -8.71 29.50 36.04
N THR A 676 -8.27 29.28 37.26
CA THR A 676 -7.83 30.27 38.25
C THR A 676 -6.37 30.02 38.66
N GLY A 677 -5.78 30.86 39.52
CA GLY A 677 -4.40 30.68 39.97
C GLY A 677 -3.37 31.13 38.93
N GLU A 678 -2.09 30.83 39.18
CA GLU A 678 -0.98 31.26 38.33
C GLU A 678 -0.76 30.30 37.14
N ILE A 679 -0.12 30.81 36.07
CA ILE A 679 0.38 29.96 34.99
C ILE A 679 1.60 29.18 35.51
N PRO A 680 1.60 27.83 35.52
CA PRO A 680 2.72 27.06 36.06
C PRO A 680 4.03 27.30 35.30
N SER A 681 5.11 27.49 36.05
CA SER A 681 6.44 27.66 35.45
C SER A 681 6.93 26.39 34.72
N SER A 682 6.43 25.21 35.11
CA SER A 682 6.72 23.91 34.50
C SER A 682 6.29 23.81 33.04
N LEU A 683 5.31 24.60 32.58
CA LEU A 683 4.94 24.67 31.16
C LEU A 683 6.12 25.13 30.28
N GLY A 684 7.11 25.81 30.86
CA GLY A 684 8.36 26.15 30.17
C GLY A 684 9.26 24.96 29.83
N ASN A 685 8.92 23.74 30.28
CA ASN A 685 9.64 22.50 29.94
C ASN A 685 9.19 21.90 28.59
N LEU A 686 8.08 22.37 28.02
CA LEU A 686 7.46 21.82 26.81
C LEU A 686 8.18 22.27 25.52
N MET A 687 9.46 21.95 25.38
CA MET A 687 10.36 22.53 24.37
C MET A 687 9.91 22.31 22.91
N LYS A 688 9.09 21.29 22.65
CA LYS A 688 8.51 20.98 21.33
C LYS A 688 7.26 21.82 21.01
N LEU A 689 6.66 22.49 22.00
CA LEU A 689 5.36 23.12 21.86
C LEU A 689 5.37 24.28 20.86
N GLU A 690 4.47 24.20 19.89
CA GLU A 690 4.33 25.15 18.80
C GLU A 690 3.26 26.22 19.09
N ARG A 691 2.17 25.81 19.76
CA ARG A 691 1.00 26.66 20.02
C ARG A 691 0.50 26.55 21.45
N LEU A 692 0.36 27.68 22.13
CA LEU A 692 -0.16 27.78 23.49
C LEU A 692 -1.35 28.76 23.53
N ASN A 693 -2.52 28.28 23.94
CA ASN A 693 -3.70 29.13 24.08
C ASN A 693 -4.35 28.95 25.46
N LEU A 694 -4.24 29.98 26.29
CA LEU A 694 -4.81 30.08 27.64
C LEU A 694 -5.84 31.20 27.75
N SER A 695 -6.27 31.77 26.61
CA SER A 695 -7.14 32.94 26.59
C SER A 695 -8.53 32.68 27.18
N PHE A 696 -9.23 33.73 27.62
CA PHE A 696 -10.57 33.65 28.20
C PHE A 696 -10.64 32.68 29.40
N ASN A 697 -9.83 32.97 30.42
CA ASN A 697 -9.83 32.28 31.70
C ASN A 697 -9.81 33.33 32.83
N GLN A 698 -9.59 32.89 34.07
CA GLN A 698 -9.49 33.73 35.28
C GLN A 698 -8.07 33.61 35.89
N LEU A 699 -7.05 33.40 35.06
CA LEU A 699 -5.66 33.21 35.50
C LEU A 699 -5.10 34.53 36.03
N GLN A 700 -4.33 34.45 37.12
CA GLN A 700 -3.75 35.59 37.83
C GLN A 700 -2.23 35.48 37.97
N GLY A 701 -1.59 36.47 38.57
CA GLY A 701 -0.13 36.50 38.74
C GLY A 701 0.62 36.89 37.46
N LYS A 702 1.93 36.64 37.47
CA LYS A 702 2.84 37.05 36.38
C LYS A 702 2.92 36.00 35.28
N VAL A 703 3.19 36.44 34.05
CA VAL A 703 3.59 35.53 32.96
C VAL A 703 4.99 34.96 33.27
N PRO A 704 5.14 33.62 33.44
CA PRO A 704 6.42 33.02 33.80
C PRO A 704 7.49 33.25 32.72
N SER A 705 8.69 33.66 33.14
CA SER A 705 9.83 33.80 32.21
C SER A 705 10.29 32.47 31.62
N SER A 706 9.97 31.34 32.26
CA SER A 706 10.25 30.00 31.76
C SER A 706 9.58 29.70 30.43
N LEU A 707 8.39 30.26 30.16
CA LEU A 707 7.73 30.12 28.86
C LEU A 707 8.54 30.76 27.71
N GLY A 708 9.41 31.71 28.02
CA GLY A 708 10.35 32.30 27.05
C GLY A 708 11.43 31.33 26.58
N LYS A 709 11.59 30.17 27.23
CA LYS A 709 12.52 29.11 26.82
C LYS A 709 11.98 28.24 25.69
N LEU A 710 10.68 28.31 25.40
CA LEU A 710 10.02 27.47 24.41
C LEU A 710 10.41 27.89 22.99
N THR A 711 11.46 27.29 22.44
CA THR A 711 12.07 27.68 21.16
C THR A 711 11.21 27.40 19.94
N SER A 712 10.30 26.42 20.03
CA SER A 712 9.41 26.02 18.92
C SER A 712 8.11 26.83 18.86
N LEU A 713 7.87 27.66 19.89
CA LEU A 713 6.60 28.35 20.10
C LEU A 713 6.44 29.53 19.15
N HIS A 714 5.43 29.47 18.30
CA HIS A 714 5.13 30.53 17.33
C HIS A 714 3.71 31.08 17.43
N VAL A 715 2.81 30.42 18.18
CA VAL A 715 1.50 30.98 18.55
C VAL A 715 1.33 30.99 20.07
N VAL A 716 1.06 32.17 20.62
CA VAL A 716 0.72 32.36 22.03
C VAL A 716 -0.53 33.21 22.14
N ASN A 717 -1.48 32.83 22.99
CA ASN A 717 -2.62 33.67 23.34
C ASN A 717 -2.97 33.53 24.83
N LEU A 718 -2.74 34.61 25.58
CA LEU A 718 -3.01 34.77 27.02
C LEU A 718 -4.09 35.84 27.30
N SER A 719 -4.78 36.30 26.26
CA SER A 719 -5.73 37.42 26.35
C SER A 719 -6.95 37.09 27.21
N SER A 720 -7.63 38.11 27.73
CA SER A 720 -8.84 37.96 28.55
C SER A 720 -8.62 37.08 29.79
N ASN A 721 -7.72 37.53 30.67
CA ASN A 721 -7.40 36.91 31.96
C ASN A 721 -7.21 38.03 33.02
N ASN A 722 -6.76 37.66 34.22
CA ASN A 722 -6.44 38.56 35.33
C ASN A 722 -4.92 38.66 35.57
N LEU A 723 -4.10 38.50 34.51
CA LEU A 723 -2.64 38.51 34.62
C LEU A 723 -2.11 39.92 34.90
N GLU A 724 -0.99 39.99 35.61
CA GLU A 724 -0.38 41.24 36.04
C GLU A 724 1.15 41.25 35.94
N GLY A 725 1.73 42.45 35.97
CA GLY A 725 3.18 42.65 35.93
C GLY A 725 3.75 42.78 34.52
N GLN A 726 5.09 42.77 34.44
CA GLN A 726 5.80 42.98 33.18
C GLN A 726 5.86 41.70 32.35
N ILE A 727 5.49 41.80 31.06
CA ILE A 727 5.64 40.70 30.09
C ILE A 727 7.14 40.44 29.84
N PRO A 728 7.60 39.17 29.90
CA PRO A 728 9.00 38.84 29.59
C PRO A 728 9.39 39.28 28.17
N SER A 729 10.58 39.88 28.01
CA SER A 729 11.03 40.48 26.73
C SER A 729 11.06 39.51 25.55
N THR A 730 11.21 38.21 25.82
CA THR A 730 11.14 37.12 24.83
C THR A 730 9.78 37.08 24.10
N PHE A 731 8.72 37.65 24.67
CA PHE A 731 7.38 37.67 24.07
C PHE A 731 7.10 38.91 23.21
N SER A 732 8.07 39.81 23.05
CA SER A 732 7.92 41.05 22.28
C SER A 732 7.58 40.84 20.79
N GLY A 733 7.94 39.68 20.22
CA GLY A 733 7.63 39.30 18.84
C GLY A 733 6.19 38.81 18.60
N PHE A 734 5.43 38.51 19.66
CA PHE A 734 4.04 38.06 19.53
C PHE A 734 3.07 39.25 19.37
N PRO A 735 1.91 39.05 18.72
CA PRO A 735 0.99 40.15 18.46
C PRO A 735 0.37 40.68 19.76
N ARG A 736 0.10 41.99 19.79
CA ARG A 736 -0.54 42.65 20.95
C ARG A 736 -1.83 41.98 21.39
N SER A 737 -2.61 41.47 20.42
CA SER A 737 -3.86 40.75 20.65
C SER A 737 -3.71 39.57 21.60
N SER A 738 -2.55 38.93 21.65
CA SER A 738 -2.25 37.80 22.52
C SER A 738 -2.27 38.13 24.01
N PHE A 739 -2.24 39.42 24.39
CA PHE A 739 -2.14 39.84 25.80
C PHE A 739 -3.26 40.82 26.22
N LEU A 740 -4.13 41.23 25.30
CA LEU A 740 -5.20 42.20 25.58
C LEU A 740 -6.19 41.70 26.64
N LYS A 741 -6.92 42.63 27.26
CA LYS A 741 -7.91 42.35 28.33
C LYS A 741 -7.27 41.68 29.56
N ASN A 742 -6.04 42.08 29.88
CA ASN A 742 -5.35 41.86 31.15
C ASN A 742 -4.93 43.24 31.67
N GLU A 743 -5.74 43.87 32.51
CA GLU A 743 -5.53 45.28 32.93
C GLU A 743 -4.21 45.49 33.68
N GLY A 744 -3.68 44.46 34.35
CA GLY A 744 -2.44 44.51 35.11
C GLY A 744 -1.17 44.28 34.30
N LEU A 745 -1.25 43.87 33.02
CA LEU A 745 -0.08 43.57 32.19
C LEU A 745 0.50 44.82 31.52
N CYS A 746 1.84 44.91 31.50
CA CYS A 746 2.56 45.98 30.85
C CYS A 746 3.91 45.51 30.27
N GLY A 747 4.53 46.31 29.41
CA GLY A 747 5.76 45.96 28.69
C GLY A 747 5.52 45.41 27.27
N PRO A 748 6.52 45.43 26.38
CA PRO A 748 6.36 45.00 24.99
C PRO A 748 5.79 43.58 24.88
N PRO A 749 4.78 43.33 24.02
CA PRO A 749 4.30 44.20 22.92
C PRO A 749 3.27 45.26 23.35
N LEU A 750 2.83 45.28 24.61
CA LEU A 750 1.92 46.28 25.18
C LEU A 750 2.64 47.59 25.54
N VAL A 751 1.89 48.52 26.14
CA VAL A 751 2.46 49.80 26.61
C VAL A 751 3.49 49.59 27.72
N PRO A 752 4.58 50.39 27.77
CA PRO A 752 5.59 50.28 28.82
C PRO A 752 5.00 50.46 30.24
N CYS A 753 5.54 49.72 31.21
CA CYS A 753 5.09 49.78 32.61
C CYS A 753 5.24 51.16 33.26
N SER A 754 6.11 52.01 32.71
CA SER A 754 6.33 53.40 33.13
C SER A 754 5.08 54.28 32.99
N THR A 755 4.19 53.95 32.05
CA THR A 755 2.93 54.66 31.80
C THR A 755 1.72 54.10 32.58
N SER A 756 1.86 52.93 33.22
CA SER A 756 0.76 52.28 33.97
C SER A 756 0.58 52.84 35.39
N ARG A 757 1.63 53.41 35.99
CA ARG A 757 1.57 54.06 37.33
C ARG A 757 0.71 55.34 37.39
N GLY A 758 0.19 55.82 36.25
CA GLY A 758 -0.60 57.04 36.14
C GLY A 758 -2.12 56.87 36.01
N LYS A 759 -2.68 55.66 36.22
CA LYS A 759 -4.15 55.48 36.29
C LYS A 759 -4.57 54.84 37.61
N MET A 760 -4.32 55.57 38.70
CA MET A 760 -5.14 55.42 39.90
C MET A 760 -6.36 56.33 39.72
N GLN A 761 -7.54 55.71 39.55
CA GLN A 761 -8.88 56.28 39.62
C GLN A 761 -9.15 57.60 38.87
N MET A 762 -9.70 57.50 37.65
CA MET A 762 -10.81 58.40 37.34
C MET A 762 -12.06 57.79 37.99
N GLN A 763 -12.35 58.19 39.23
CA GLN A 763 -13.72 58.09 39.71
C GLN A 763 -14.55 59.01 38.82
N LEU A 764 -15.43 58.42 38.01
CA LEU A 764 -16.51 59.14 37.37
C LEU A 764 -17.32 59.82 38.47
N SER A 765 -17.64 61.11 38.31
CA SER A 765 -18.48 61.79 39.29
C SER A 765 -19.83 61.07 39.40
N ASN A 766 -20.51 61.13 40.54
CA ASN A 766 -21.83 60.52 40.73
C ASN A 766 -22.82 60.87 39.60
N MET A 767 -22.63 62.04 38.97
CA MET A 767 -23.41 62.49 37.82
C MET A 767 -23.10 61.71 36.53
N GLN A 768 -21.85 61.33 36.29
CA GLN A 768 -21.44 60.52 35.15
C GLN A 768 -21.78 59.04 35.34
N VAL A 769 -21.68 58.51 36.56
CA VAL A 769 -22.17 57.15 36.88
C VAL A 769 -23.69 57.07 36.71
N ALA A 770 -24.44 58.08 37.17
CA ALA A 770 -25.87 58.17 36.93
C ALA A 770 -26.20 58.25 35.43
N ALA A 771 -25.45 59.02 34.64
CA ALA A 771 -25.63 59.11 33.20
C ALA A 771 -25.33 57.79 32.48
N ILE A 772 -24.29 57.05 32.91
CA ILE A 772 -23.96 55.73 32.36
C ILE A 772 -25.00 54.69 32.75
N ILE A 773 -25.50 54.69 33.99
CA ILE A 773 -26.59 53.80 34.41
C ILE A 773 -27.86 54.12 33.62
N VAL A 774 -28.21 55.39 33.43
CA VAL A 774 -29.36 55.79 32.61
C VAL A 774 -29.17 55.37 31.15
N ALA A 775 -27.97 55.52 30.59
CA ALA A 775 -27.68 55.08 29.22
C ALA A 775 -27.70 53.55 29.08
N ILE A 776 -27.22 52.78 30.06
CA ILE A 776 -27.27 51.31 30.06
C ILE A 776 -28.70 50.83 30.25
N VAL A 777 -29.48 51.44 31.14
CA VAL A 777 -30.91 51.13 31.31
C VAL A 777 -31.69 51.47 30.05
N PHE A 778 -31.39 52.60 29.40
CA PHE A 778 -32.05 53.01 28.16
C PHE A 778 -31.67 52.11 26.97
N THR A 779 -30.39 51.75 26.83
CA THR A 779 -29.93 50.84 25.76
C THR A 779 -30.40 49.41 25.99
N SER A 780 -30.37 48.90 27.23
CA SER A 780 -30.88 47.57 27.56
C SER A 780 -32.41 47.49 27.42
N THR A 781 -33.17 48.52 27.77
CA THR A 781 -34.61 48.58 27.51
C THR A 781 -34.92 48.66 26.02
N VAL A 782 -34.18 49.44 25.24
CA VAL A 782 -34.32 49.47 23.77
C VAL A 782 -33.98 48.11 23.15
N ILE A 783 -32.90 47.46 23.58
CA ILE A 783 -32.53 46.12 23.11
C ILE A 783 -33.60 45.09 23.50
N CYS A 784 -34.13 45.13 24.73
CA CYS A 784 -35.23 44.28 25.15
C CYS A 784 -36.50 44.52 24.34
N LEU A 785 -36.84 45.78 24.03
CA LEU A 785 -38.00 46.11 23.19
C LEU A 785 -37.81 45.65 21.74
N VAL A 786 -36.59 45.76 21.19
CA VAL A 786 -36.25 45.23 19.86
C VAL A 786 -36.29 43.71 19.85
N MET A 787 -35.79 43.04 20.89
CA MET A 787 -35.85 41.59 21.04
C MET A 787 -37.29 41.10 21.20
N ILE A 788 -38.12 41.77 22.02
CA ILE A 788 -39.55 41.48 22.14
C ILE A 788 -40.26 41.72 20.81
N TYR A 789 -39.93 42.79 20.08
CA TYR A 789 -40.46 43.05 18.75
C TYR A 789 -40.06 41.96 17.74
N ILE A 790 -38.80 41.51 17.75
CA ILE A 790 -38.31 40.41 16.91
C ILE A 790 -38.99 39.10 17.31
N MET A 791 -39.13 38.80 18.61
CA MET A 791 -39.84 37.62 19.10
C MET A 791 -41.32 37.65 18.74
N LEU A 792 -41.99 38.80 18.84
CA LEU A 792 -43.38 38.98 18.39
C LEU A 792 -43.50 38.88 16.86
N ARG A 793 -42.52 39.35 16.10
CA ARG A 793 -42.45 39.16 14.64
C ARG A 793 -42.26 37.69 14.27
N ILE A 794 -41.35 37.00 14.96
CA ILE A 794 -41.08 35.58 14.78
C ILE A 794 -42.30 34.78 15.21
N TRP A 795 -42.95 35.12 16.31
CA TRP A 795 -44.18 34.49 16.79
C TRP A 795 -45.36 34.73 15.85
N CYS A 796 -45.53 35.93 15.30
CA CYS A 796 -46.53 36.24 14.27
C CYS A 796 -46.23 35.55 12.93
N ASN A 797 -44.96 35.42 12.54
CA ASN A 797 -44.54 34.63 11.37
C ASN A 797 -44.73 33.12 11.60
N TRP A 798 -44.43 32.62 12.80
CA TRP A 798 -44.73 31.26 13.22
C TRP A 798 -46.23 31.01 13.22
N ARG A 799 -47.06 31.96 13.66
CA ARG A 799 -48.53 31.88 13.58
C ARG A 799 -49.07 31.92 12.15
N LYS A 800 -48.39 32.62 11.23
CA LYS A 800 -48.73 32.59 9.79
C LYS A 800 -48.30 31.30 9.09
N VAL A 801 -47.27 30.62 9.60
CA VAL A 801 -46.80 29.32 9.08
C VAL A 801 -47.50 28.14 9.76
N SER A 802 -48.01 28.29 10.99
CA SER A 802 -48.77 27.26 11.71
C SER A 802 -50.28 27.28 11.44
N ILE A 803 -50.80 28.29 10.72
CA ILE A 803 -52.20 28.33 10.23
C ILE A 803 -52.34 27.74 8.81
N SER A 804 -51.24 27.30 8.17
CA SER A 804 -51.29 26.66 6.83
C SER A 804 -51.17 25.14 6.82
N SER A 805 -51.42 24.44 7.93
CA SER A 805 -51.50 22.97 7.94
C SER A 805 -52.34 22.41 9.10
N SER A 806 -53.65 22.65 9.08
CA SER A 806 -54.64 21.68 9.59
C SER A 806 -56.04 22.00 9.05
N ASP A 807 -56.71 20.94 8.60
CA ASP A 807 -58.13 20.78 8.29
C ASP A 807 -58.65 21.20 6.91
N GLY A 808 -58.74 20.17 6.06
CA GLY A 808 -59.78 20.07 5.05
C GLY A 808 -61.10 19.61 5.68
N GLY A 809 -62.21 20.07 5.10
CA GLY A 809 -63.49 19.39 5.18
C GLY A 809 -64.70 20.26 5.54
N THR A 810 -65.32 20.84 4.50
CA THR A 810 -66.76 20.80 4.14
C THR A 810 -67.51 22.14 3.99
N ALA A 811 -68.06 22.28 2.78
CA ALA A 811 -69.30 22.95 2.37
C ALA A 811 -69.52 24.44 2.73
N ALA A 812 -69.55 25.30 1.71
CA ALA A 812 -70.78 25.78 1.06
C ALA A 812 -70.55 27.02 0.17
N LYS A 813 -70.99 26.87 -1.08
CA LYS A 813 -71.61 27.81 -2.05
C LYS A 813 -71.45 29.35 -1.96
N CYS A 814 -71.41 29.89 -3.18
CA CYS A 814 -71.73 31.25 -3.65
C CYS A 814 -70.64 32.32 -3.43
N ALA A 815 -70.42 33.29 -4.31
CA ALA A 815 -70.73 33.53 -5.72
C ALA A 815 -69.97 34.83 -6.07
N ASN A 816 -69.68 34.98 -7.35
CA ASN A 816 -69.60 36.25 -8.08
C ASN A 816 -68.43 37.25 -7.88
N ASN A 817 -67.72 37.37 -9.01
CA ASN A 817 -67.57 38.60 -9.80
C ASN A 817 -66.50 39.64 -9.44
N ASN A 818 -65.54 39.67 -10.38
CA ASN A 818 -65.28 40.79 -11.30
C ASN A 818 -64.28 41.88 -10.93
N ASN A 819 -63.39 42.02 -11.92
CA ASN A 819 -62.89 43.25 -12.54
C ASN A 819 -61.61 43.90 -12.00
N ASN A 820 -60.51 43.60 -12.70
CA ASN A 820 -59.87 44.50 -13.67
C ASN A 820 -59.92 46.01 -13.40
N LYS A 821 -58.72 46.62 -13.22
CA LYS A 821 -58.11 47.72 -14.03
C LYS A 821 -57.19 48.58 -13.16
N THR A 822 -55.87 48.52 -13.40
CA THR A 822 -55.04 49.52 -14.12
C THR A 822 -55.07 50.94 -13.55
N GLY A 823 -53.90 51.47 -13.17
CA GLY A 823 -53.68 52.92 -13.12
C GLY A 823 -52.62 53.45 -12.14
N ASN A 824 -51.36 53.37 -12.55
CA ASN A 824 -50.28 54.37 -12.44
C ASN A 824 -49.83 55.08 -11.13
N GLY A 825 -48.49 55.07 -10.97
CA GLY A 825 -47.65 56.10 -10.34
C GLY A 825 -47.06 55.68 -8.99
N GLY A 826 -45.75 55.62 -8.73
CA GLY A 826 -44.50 55.92 -9.43
C GLY A 826 -43.37 55.96 -8.38
N TYR A 827 -42.13 55.63 -8.77
CA TYR A 827 -40.84 55.72 -8.03
C TYR A 827 -40.58 54.62 -6.94
N TRP A 828 -39.47 53.88 -6.86
CA TRP A 828 -38.16 53.83 -7.54
C TRP A 828 -37.78 52.37 -7.83
N ASN A 829 -37.14 52.12 -8.96
CA ASN A 829 -36.71 50.81 -9.43
C ASN A 829 -35.18 50.68 -9.25
N MET A 830 -34.70 49.54 -8.75
CA MET A 830 -33.31 49.12 -8.97
C MET A 830 -33.29 47.60 -9.18
N HIS A 831 -33.30 47.20 -10.45
CA HIS A 831 -32.81 45.91 -10.92
C HIS A 831 -31.28 45.97 -11.00
N MET A 832 -30.61 44.88 -10.62
CA MET A 832 -29.32 44.52 -11.20
C MET A 832 -29.21 43.01 -11.34
N ASN A 833 -28.82 42.58 -12.54
CA ASN A 833 -28.40 41.24 -12.90
C ASN A 833 -27.00 41.36 -13.53
N SER A 834 -26.10 40.46 -13.13
CA SER A 834 -24.87 39.93 -13.76
C SER A 834 -24.17 40.69 -14.92
N SER A 835 -22.86 40.98 -14.77
CA SER A 835 -21.72 40.33 -15.48
C SER A 835 -20.43 41.21 -15.61
N SER A 836 -19.27 40.57 -15.32
CA SER A 836 -17.92 40.67 -15.95
C SER A 836 -17.04 41.96 -16.00
N PHE A 837 -15.78 41.76 -15.55
CA PHE A 837 -14.45 42.22 -16.05
C PHE A 837 -14.08 43.72 -16.26
N GLY A 838 -12.90 44.11 -15.71
CA GLY A 838 -11.90 44.93 -16.43
C GLY A 838 -11.28 46.19 -15.77
N LEU A 839 -10.03 46.05 -15.29
CA LEU A 839 -8.84 46.94 -15.44
C LEU A 839 -8.68 48.34 -14.72
N ILE A 840 -7.65 48.41 -13.83
CA ILE A 840 -6.47 49.36 -13.75
C ILE A 840 -6.73 50.85 -13.35
N PRO A 841 -5.84 51.64 -12.65
CA PRO A 841 -4.36 51.57 -12.54
C PRO A 841 -3.66 51.76 -11.16
N SER A 842 -2.34 51.49 -11.22
CA SER A 842 -1.24 51.69 -10.24
C SER A 842 -0.78 53.16 -10.09
N PRO A 843 0.08 53.46 -9.09
CA PRO A 843 1.35 54.15 -9.40
C PRO A 843 2.60 53.57 -8.68
N ASP A 844 3.76 54.02 -9.16
CA ASP A 844 5.10 53.41 -9.14
C ASP A 844 5.98 53.54 -7.87
N LYS A 845 6.77 52.45 -7.67
CA LYS A 845 8.20 52.27 -7.29
C LYS A 845 8.97 53.29 -6.43
N LYS A 846 9.66 52.74 -5.40
CA LYS A 846 11.13 52.85 -5.21
C LYS A 846 11.71 51.71 -4.35
N ASN A 847 12.89 51.24 -4.75
CA ASN A 847 13.66 50.03 -4.37
C ASN A 847 14.02 49.87 -2.88
N ASN A 848 14.09 48.62 -2.38
CA ASN A 848 15.37 47.88 -2.15
C ASN A 848 15.16 46.47 -1.52
N SER A 849 15.86 45.51 -2.11
CA SER A 849 16.36 44.19 -1.64
C SER A 849 15.82 43.56 -0.33
N MET A 850 15.22 42.37 -0.43
CA MET A 850 15.68 41.13 0.24
C MET A 850 14.74 39.94 -0.08
N ALA A 851 15.31 38.74 -0.03
CA ALA A 851 14.75 37.45 -0.41
C ALA A 851 13.31 37.17 0.02
N THR A 852 12.50 36.62 -0.89
CA THR A 852 11.19 36.04 -0.60
C THR A 852 11.16 34.58 -1.05
N THR A 853 11.31 33.71 -0.07
CA THR A 853 10.90 32.31 -0.10
C THR A 853 9.37 32.31 -0.22
N THR A 854 8.86 31.87 -1.37
CA THR A 854 7.41 31.70 -1.56
C THR A 854 7.04 30.32 -1.04
N ALA A 855 6.23 30.30 0.02
CA ALA A 855 5.63 29.09 0.56
C ALA A 855 4.66 28.51 -0.47
N ALA A 856 5.04 27.38 -1.06
CA ALA A 856 4.14 26.49 -1.76
C ALA A 856 3.16 25.89 -0.75
N ILE A 857 1.87 25.99 -1.07
CA ILE A 857 0.79 25.27 -0.41
C ILE A 857 0.91 23.82 -0.88
N CYS A 858 1.55 22.98 -0.09
CA CYS A 858 1.59 21.54 -0.33
C CYS A 858 0.28 20.92 0.17
N PHE A 859 -0.49 20.39 -0.78
CA PHE A 859 -1.45 19.32 -0.54
C PHE A 859 -0.70 18.10 -0.02
N PHE A 860 -1.12 17.56 1.12
CA PHE A 860 -0.62 16.28 1.63
C PHE A 860 -1.32 15.15 0.87
N ASP A 861 -0.62 14.60 -0.13
CA ASP A 861 -0.87 13.27 -0.67
C ASP A 861 -0.45 12.23 0.37
N ILE A 862 -1.40 11.39 0.79
CA ILE A 862 -1.11 10.21 1.60
C ILE A 862 -0.65 9.10 0.65
N LYS A 863 0.68 8.99 0.48
CA LYS A 863 1.31 7.78 -0.04
C LYS A 863 1.04 6.62 0.91
N GLN A 864 0.43 5.56 0.37
CA GLN A 864 0.26 4.27 1.02
C GLN A 864 1.62 3.54 0.93
N GLU A 865 2.39 3.53 2.01
CA GLU A 865 3.59 2.69 2.11
C GLU A 865 3.19 1.23 2.33
N GLY A 866 3.74 0.37 1.46
CA GLY A 866 3.65 -1.08 1.55
C GLY A 866 4.41 -1.61 2.77
N VAL A 867 3.86 -2.63 3.39
CA VAL A 867 4.47 -3.35 4.49
C VAL A 867 5.36 -4.45 3.90
N ASP A 868 6.66 -4.16 3.77
CA ASP A 868 7.68 -5.18 3.57
C ASP A 868 8.03 -5.84 4.90
N ASN A 869 7.78 -7.15 4.96
CA ASN A 869 8.27 -8.03 6.00
C ASN A 869 9.74 -8.36 5.73
N THR A 870 10.64 -7.75 6.51
CA THR A 870 11.98 -8.32 6.72
C THR A 870 12.24 -8.44 8.21
N ASN A 871 12.38 -9.67 8.69
CA ASN A 871 13.15 -9.97 9.89
C ASN A 871 13.86 -11.31 9.70
N LYS A 872 15.06 -11.36 10.29
CA LYS A 872 15.95 -12.50 10.47
C LYS A 872 15.24 -13.83 10.76
#